data_AF-A0A182N3S6-F1
#
_entry.id   AF-A0A182N3S6-F1
#
_cell.length_a   1.000
_cell.length_b   1.000
_cell.length_c   1.000
_cell.angle_alpha   90.00
_cell.angle_beta   90.00
_cell.angle_gamma   90.00
#
_symmetry.space_group_name_H-M   'P 1'
#
loop_
_entity.id
_entity.type
_entity.pdbx_description
1 polymer ?
#
loop_
_entity_poly.entity_id
_entity_poly.type
_entity_poly.pdbx_seq_one_letter_code
_entity_poly.pdbx_strand_id
1 'polypeptide(L)'
;MKWGLALVTLCVVATRLAEARDIRQDIPEDVPELGSYATACSVRTTGDMPRPQPLVLIPGTAQFRYPATDNGLLQLNAGETLELACQEGFALFPGKSSITIACVLNDQFNYDSQMYAFRDFACTENWLSSARRTGQSCFNGASIVEIGFNVGPRFPKILDVCHDEVTFDNHYLVHEFIPANAGFQQGVPRPGWYQGDFYPGININGLYTVNTQRATLATILNSQARADQLVQGTDNGIFMARGHIVARADFIYGTQQNATFWFLNAAPQWQNFNAGNWERIESSVKTFVALRNIRVRVYGGTYGVQTQANGNGDHRDIFLDFNANGRTRVRAPKVYYKILHNEAQNSGIVLIGVNNVHISLEEIRRDYIFCTDVSSRIGWINWERENLSLGYSYACEVNEFNRVTGHLPQLNVGIARDAGRSSDILRSGGCTVPFGALPYPEQPLILVPGTEKFWHPLDETRQILFPTDSPVELVCQQGFRLFPEKRAIQIECVSDDQFRHDGQTYRMRELACTTYWLSSARTTQERCHNGSVIVNVGFELSDTRWVNVFDVCYNEQLYHTHFVRHSMHRANGGYQSGNPRPNWYQGAYYTEVNINNLYTVNKQRETMALILNSQARADELVQNTANGIYMARGHIAARADFVYGTEQNATFWFLNAAPQWQNFNGVNWERVESSIRDFVGGRDLPLTVYSGTYGVQKQADGNGDYHEIWLDFDASEGRRRAPAPAIYYKILHDERNNAGIAIVGVNNVHVPLEVILSEYVVCRDIGDEVEWIDWQRKNLTIGYCYACEVNAFNDAIGRPHPQLNVAKLLTSGAGSWYGRSLWAALLAVLGLHGTLRAGV
;
A
#
# COMPACT_ATOMS: atom_id res chain seq x y z
N MET A 1 -81.35 -2.31 -15.93
CA MET A 1 -82.26 -1.26 -16.45
C MET A 1 -81.42 -0.08 -16.90
N LYS A 2 -81.54 0.31 -18.18
CA LYS A 2 -81.04 1.53 -18.88
C LYS A 2 -79.50 1.73 -18.87
N TRP A 3 -78.69 1.45 -19.90
CA TRP A 3 -78.66 1.65 -21.38
C TRP A 3 -78.59 3.09 -21.90
N GLY A 4 -77.54 3.35 -22.71
CA GLY A 4 -77.36 4.50 -23.63
C GLY A 4 -75.90 5.02 -23.64
N LEU A 5 -74.96 4.45 -24.42
CA LEU A 5 -74.50 4.86 -25.77
C LEU A 5 -74.19 6.38 -25.91
N ALA A 6 -73.18 6.88 -26.62
CA ALA A 6 -71.95 6.45 -27.28
C ALA A 6 -71.36 7.74 -27.89
N LEU A 7 -70.04 7.88 -28.06
CA LEU A 7 -69.39 8.33 -29.31
C LEU A 7 -67.88 8.57 -29.13
N VAL A 8 -67.14 7.98 -30.05
CA VAL A 8 -65.72 8.23 -30.37
C VAL A 8 -65.69 9.20 -31.54
N THR A 9 -64.84 10.24 -31.51
CA THR A 9 -64.20 10.77 -32.73
C THR A 9 -62.91 11.54 -32.41
N LEU A 10 -61.84 11.21 -33.15
CA LEU A 10 -60.55 11.90 -33.25
C LEU A 10 -60.63 13.25 -34.00
N CYS A 11 -59.72 14.18 -33.66
CA CYS A 11 -58.93 15.10 -34.53
C CYS A 11 -57.98 15.88 -33.58
N VAL A 12 -56.64 15.72 -33.57
CA VAL A 12 -55.58 16.16 -34.51
C VAL A 12 -55.59 17.66 -34.86
N VAL A 13 -54.72 18.43 -34.18
CA VAL A 13 -53.89 19.56 -34.69
C VAL A 13 -52.65 19.62 -33.75
N ALA A 14 -51.49 19.07 -34.10
CA ALA A 14 -50.44 19.56 -35.02
C ALA A 14 -49.66 20.82 -34.56
N THR A 15 -48.49 20.55 -33.99
CA THR A 15 -47.16 21.18 -34.21
C THR A 15 -47.01 22.71 -34.12
N ARG A 16 -46.08 23.14 -33.25
CA ARG A 16 -44.90 23.93 -33.70
C ARG A 16 -43.63 23.53 -32.96
N LEU A 17 -42.67 23.05 -33.75
CA LEU A 17 -41.24 23.12 -33.48
C LEU A 17 -40.82 24.59 -33.40
N ALA A 18 -39.95 24.91 -32.44
CA ALA A 18 -39.00 26.01 -32.51
C ALA A 18 -37.73 25.46 -31.82
N GLU A 19 -36.83 24.85 -32.59
CA GLU A 19 -35.62 25.51 -33.07
C GLU A 19 -34.97 26.38 -31.98
N ALA A 20 -34.12 25.74 -31.18
CA ALA A 20 -33.05 26.43 -30.47
C ALA A 20 -32.10 27.03 -31.52
N ARG A 21 -32.28 28.31 -31.81
CA ARG A 21 -31.31 29.13 -32.56
C ARG A 21 -30.44 29.89 -31.58
N ASP A 22 -29.22 29.39 -31.49
CA ASP A 22 -27.96 30.13 -31.61
C ASP A 22 -28.04 31.67 -31.51
N ILE A 23 -27.45 32.21 -30.43
CA ILE A 23 -26.88 33.56 -30.40
C ILE A 23 -25.44 33.40 -29.91
N ARG A 24 -24.57 33.04 -30.85
CA ARG A 24 -23.15 33.40 -30.84
C ARG A 24 -22.97 34.74 -31.55
N GLN A 25 -21.90 35.45 -31.16
CA GLN A 25 -21.38 36.74 -31.63
C GLN A 25 -21.90 37.91 -30.76
N ASP A 26 -21.06 38.62 -30.00
CA ASP A 26 -19.71 39.09 -30.33
C ASP A 26 -18.66 38.81 -29.24
N ILE A 27 -17.60 38.09 -29.63
CA ILE A 27 -16.31 38.06 -28.93
C ILE A 27 -15.40 39.00 -29.72
N PRO A 28 -14.91 40.12 -29.15
CA PRO A 28 -13.77 40.82 -29.71
C PRO A 28 -12.51 39.94 -29.60
N GLU A 29 -11.81 39.81 -30.72
CA GLU A 29 -10.48 39.19 -30.83
C GLU A 29 -9.46 39.81 -29.86
N ASP A 30 -8.52 38.94 -29.49
CA ASP A 30 -7.20 39.19 -28.89
C ASP A 30 -7.12 39.60 -27.42
N VAL A 31 -7.05 38.58 -26.55
CA VAL A 31 -6.26 38.63 -25.30
C VAL A 31 -5.39 37.36 -25.24
N PRO A 32 -4.08 37.48 -24.94
CA PRO A 32 -3.07 36.50 -25.34
C PRO A 32 -3.19 35.16 -24.60
N GLU A 33 -2.84 34.07 -25.29
CA GLU A 33 -2.56 32.78 -24.65
C GLU A 33 -1.56 32.98 -23.49
N LEU A 34 -2.06 32.92 -22.26
CA LEU A 34 -1.25 32.69 -21.07
C LEU A 34 -0.85 31.21 -21.06
N GLY A 35 0.23 30.95 -21.80
CA GLY A 35 1.17 29.83 -21.68
C GLY A 35 0.64 28.52 -21.13
N SER A 36 0.47 27.56 -22.04
CA SER A 36 0.57 26.12 -21.76
C SER A 36 1.62 25.86 -20.67
N TYR A 37 1.18 25.36 -19.51
CA TYR A 37 2.08 24.58 -18.65
C TYR A 37 2.53 23.39 -19.52
N ALA A 38 3.82 23.33 -19.83
CA ALA A 38 4.38 22.30 -20.69
C ALA A 38 3.99 20.92 -20.14
N THR A 39 3.28 20.13 -20.94
CA THR A 39 2.77 18.83 -20.53
C THR A 39 3.95 17.88 -20.28
N ALA A 40 3.94 17.18 -19.16
CA ALA A 40 4.96 16.21 -18.78
C ALA A 40 5.20 15.15 -19.89
N CYS A 41 6.43 14.66 -20.01
CA CYS A 41 6.73 13.54 -20.89
C CYS A 41 6.37 12.21 -20.24
N SER A 42 6.01 11.25 -21.07
CA SER A 42 5.48 9.96 -20.66
C SER A 42 5.94 8.88 -21.63
N VAL A 43 6.69 7.90 -21.13
CA VAL A 43 7.23 6.78 -21.93
C VAL A 43 6.77 5.47 -21.31
N ARG A 44 6.02 4.65 -22.05
CA ARG A 44 5.64 3.32 -21.58
C ARG A 44 6.82 2.36 -21.66
N THR A 45 7.09 1.63 -20.58
CA THR A 45 8.09 0.56 -20.54
C THR A 45 7.79 -0.49 -21.60
N THR A 46 6.51 -0.75 -21.87
CA THR A 46 6.05 -1.63 -22.97
C THR A 46 5.46 -0.80 -24.11
N GLY A 47 6.00 -0.96 -25.31
CA GLY A 47 5.50 -0.33 -26.54
C GLY A 47 6.35 0.86 -27.02
N ASP A 48 6.76 1.75 -26.11
CA ASP A 48 7.45 3.00 -26.49
C ASP A 48 8.99 2.91 -26.42
N MET A 49 9.53 1.88 -25.76
CA MET A 49 10.98 1.72 -25.64
C MET A 49 11.63 1.40 -26.99
N PRO A 50 12.76 2.06 -27.36
CA PRO A 50 13.50 1.78 -28.58
C PRO A 50 13.99 0.34 -28.64
N ARG A 51 14.22 -0.16 -29.86
CA ARG A 51 14.81 -1.49 -30.12
C ARG A 51 15.84 -1.37 -31.25
N PRO A 52 17.12 -1.72 -31.04
CA PRO A 52 17.77 -2.05 -29.78
C PRO A 52 17.69 -0.94 -28.71
N GLN A 53 17.49 -1.34 -27.45
CA GLN A 53 17.13 -0.42 -26.35
C GLN A 53 18.37 0.20 -25.70
N PRO A 54 18.41 1.53 -25.47
CA PRO A 54 19.46 2.16 -24.67
C PRO A 54 19.29 1.90 -23.17
N LEU A 55 20.35 2.12 -22.39
CA LEU A 55 20.20 2.28 -20.94
C LEU A 55 19.52 3.62 -20.66
N VAL A 56 18.59 3.65 -19.70
CA VAL A 56 17.95 4.88 -19.23
C VAL A 56 18.50 5.22 -17.85
N LEU A 57 19.32 6.25 -17.78
CA LEU A 57 20.10 6.61 -16.60
C LEU A 57 19.73 8.01 -16.10
N ILE A 58 19.97 8.23 -14.80
CA ILE A 58 20.00 9.58 -14.23
C ILE A 58 21.31 10.24 -14.69
N PRO A 59 21.25 11.44 -15.33
CA PRO A 59 22.41 12.06 -15.94
C PRO A 59 23.66 12.13 -15.06
N GLY A 60 24.78 11.62 -15.59
CA GLY A 60 26.08 11.65 -14.93
C GLY A 60 26.28 10.62 -13.81
N THR A 61 25.27 9.78 -13.52
CA THR A 61 25.32 8.81 -12.41
C THR A 61 25.37 7.36 -12.91
N ALA A 62 25.69 6.41 -12.04
CA ALA A 62 25.56 4.98 -12.35
C ALA A 62 24.14 4.43 -12.08
N GLN A 63 23.17 5.31 -11.80
CA GLN A 63 21.82 4.91 -11.41
C GLN A 63 20.87 4.92 -12.61
N PHE A 64 20.06 3.88 -12.71
CA PHE A 64 18.95 3.82 -13.64
C PHE A 64 17.84 4.78 -13.20
N ARG A 65 17.18 5.42 -14.17
CA ARG A 65 15.95 6.17 -13.92
C ARG A 65 14.78 5.24 -14.18
N TYR A 66 13.95 4.97 -13.16
CA TYR A 66 12.79 4.09 -13.26
C TYR A 66 11.47 4.87 -13.21
N PRO A 67 10.34 4.27 -13.64
CA PRO A 67 9.00 4.73 -13.26
C PRO A 67 8.86 4.90 -11.74
N ALA A 68 7.93 5.75 -11.30
CA ALA A 68 7.65 5.93 -9.88
C ALA A 68 6.68 4.87 -9.33
N THR A 69 5.78 4.36 -10.18
CA THR A 69 4.71 3.42 -9.82
C THR A 69 4.74 2.17 -10.69
N ASP A 70 3.85 1.23 -10.40
CA ASP A 70 3.70 -0.08 -11.06
C ASP A 70 3.01 -0.06 -12.44
N ASN A 71 2.58 1.10 -12.91
CA ASN A 71 1.84 1.23 -14.18
C ASN A 71 2.72 1.10 -15.44
N GLY A 72 4.04 0.94 -15.28
CA GLY A 72 4.99 0.86 -16.39
C GLY A 72 5.15 2.17 -17.16
N LEU A 73 4.96 3.32 -16.52
CA LEU A 73 5.04 4.64 -17.14
C LEU A 73 6.19 5.47 -16.56
N LEU A 74 7.21 5.72 -17.36
CA LEU A 74 8.27 6.66 -17.01
C LEU A 74 7.78 8.08 -17.29
N GLN A 75 7.54 8.85 -16.23
CA GLN A 75 7.09 10.24 -16.30
C GLN A 75 8.22 11.21 -15.98
N LEU A 76 8.28 12.29 -16.75
CA LEU A 76 9.25 13.37 -16.61
C LEU A 76 8.57 14.74 -16.66
N ASN A 77 9.02 15.67 -15.83
CA ASN A 77 8.61 17.06 -15.96
C ASN A 77 9.22 17.69 -17.20
N ALA A 78 8.55 18.69 -17.80
CA ALA A 78 9.13 19.46 -18.89
C ALA A 78 10.47 20.08 -18.46
N GLY A 79 11.50 19.91 -19.29
CA GLY A 79 12.88 20.30 -18.99
C GLY A 79 13.68 19.28 -18.16
N GLU A 80 13.05 18.27 -17.55
CA GLU A 80 13.78 17.18 -16.89
C GLU A 80 14.59 16.37 -17.91
N THR A 81 15.82 16.02 -17.56
CA THR A 81 16.77 15.37 -18.47
C THR A 81 16.98 13.90 -18.15
N LEU A 82 17.13 13.08 -19.21
CA LEU A 82 17.59 11.69 -19.13
C LEU A 82 18.94 11.56 -19.79
N GLU A 83 19.78 10.68 -19.23
CA GLU A 83 20.92 10.17 -19.98
C GLU A 83 20.55 8.85 -20.62
N LEU A 84 20.70 8.78 -21.94
CA LEU A 84 20.63 7.54 -22.70
C LEU A 84 22.04 7.09 -23.05
N ALA A 85 22.30 5.80 -22.96
CA ALA A 85 23.59 5.24 -23.33
C ALA A 85 23.44 3.99 -24.23
N CYS A 86 24.37 3.87 -25.18
CA CYS A 86 24.51 2.75 -26.11
C CYS A 86 26.00 2.41 -26.25
N GLN A 87 26.36 1.12 -26.18
CA GLN A 87 27.76 0.69 -26.28
C GLN A 87 28.43 1.14 -27.58
N GLU A 88 27.81 0.79 -28.72
CA GLU A 88 28.31 1.09 -30.07
C GLU A 88 27.61 2.32 -30.70
N GLY A 89 26.97 3.13 -29.85
CA GLY A 89 26.29 4.37 -30.22
C GLY A 89 24.83 4.23 -30.70
N PHE A 90 24.24 5.37 -31.05
CA PHE A 90 22.83 5.48 -31.47
C PHE A 90 22.68 5.37 -32.98
N ALA A 91 21.57 4.80 -33.44
CA ALA A 91 21.27 4.66 -34.87
C ALA A 91 21.22 6.01 -35.59
N LEU A 92 20.61 7.02 -34.96
CA LEU A 92 20.54 8.39 -35.50
C LEU A 92 21.78 9.25 -35.17
N PHE A 93 22.54 8.89 -34.13
CA PHE A 93 23.72 9.62 -33.68
C PHE A 93 24.93 8.69 -33.59
N PRO A 94 25.40 8.15 -34.73
CA PRO A 94 26.52 7.22 -34.76
C PRO A 94 27.76 7.86 -34.14
N GLY A 95 28.50 7.09 -33.33
CA GLY A 95 29.70 7.56 -32.63
C GLY A 95 29.44 8.29 -31.30
N LYS A 96 28.19 8.50 -30.89
CA LYS A 96 27.83 8.98 -29.54
C LYS A 96 27.45 7.79 -28.66
N SER A 97 28.24 7.44 -27.66
CA SER A 97 27.94 6.32 -26.74
C SER A 97 27.06 6.72 -25.54
N SER A 98 26.94 8.02 -25.27
CA SER A 98 26.03 8.59 -24.29
C SER A 98 25.52 9.95 -24.78
N ILE A 99 24.24 10.22 -24.57
CA ILE A 99 23.57 11.48 -24.89
C ILE A 99 22.66 11.89 -23.72
N THR A 100 22.47 13.19 -23.54
CA THR A 100 21.48 13.73 -22.60
C THR A 100 20.35 14.37 -23.39
N ILE A 101 19.13 13.94 -23.12
CA ILE A 101 17.91 14.42 -23.77
C ILE A 101 17.04 15.13 -22.74
N ALA A 102 16.32 16.17 -23.14
CA ALA A 102 15.43 16.93 -22.26
C ALA A 102 13.97 16.70 -22.64
N CYS A 103 13.12 16.44 -21.65
CA CYS A 103 11.69 16.33 -21.88
C CYS A 103 11.10 17.65 -22.40
N VAL A 104 10.25 17.58 -23.42
CA VAL A 104 9.47 18.73 -23.90
C VAL A 104 7.98 18.51 -23.70
N LEU A 105 7.42 17.48 -24.34
CA LEU A 105 5.97 17.21 -24.35
C LEU A 105 5.67 15.76 -24.75
N ASN A 106 4.81 15.06 -24.00
CA ASN A 106 4.35 13.70 -24.36
C ASN A 106 5.51 12.71 -24.55
N ASP A 107 5.74 12.20 -25.75
CA ASP A 107 6.88 11.32 -26.05
C ASP A 107 8.03 12.06 -26.74
N GLN A 108 7.99 13.40 -26.80
CA GLN A 108 8.93 14.23 -27.53
C GLN A 108 10.03 14.80 -26.62
N PHE A 109 11.27 14.63 -27.05
CA PHE A 109 12.46 15.04 -26.33
C PHE A 109 13.36 15.90 -27.22
N ASN A 110 13.95 16.92 -26.61
CA ASN A 110 14.96 17.75 -27.24
C ASN A 110 16.34 17.10 -27.10
N TYR A 111 17.03 16.96 -28.22
CA TYR A 111 18.45 16.65 -28.30
C TYR A 111 19.10 17.56 -29.34
N ASP A 112 20.13 18.31 -28.92
CA ASP A 112 20.87 19.26 -29.77
C ASP A 112 19.96 20.24 -30.55
N SER A 113 18.98 20.82 -29.85
CA SER A 113 17.98 21.77 -30.41
C SER A 113 17.04 21.17 -31.45
N GLN A 114 16.94 19.84 -31.53
CA GLN A 114 16.00 19.13 -32.39
C GLN A 114 15.10 18.20 -31.58
N MET A 115 13.88 18.02 -32.07
CA MET A 115 12.83 17.24 -31.42
C MET A 115 12.78 15.82 -31.99
N TYR A 116 12.78 14.83 -31.10
CA TYR A 116 12.70 13.42 -31.44
C TYR A 116 11.68 12.72 -30.56
N ALA A 117 10.98 11.72 -31.09
CA ALA A 117 10.20 10.84 -30.24
C ALA A 117 11.15 9.94 -29.43
N PHE A 118 10.76 9.52 -28.23
CA PHE A 118 11.63 8.69 -27.39
C PHE A 118 12.09 7.39 -28.10
N ARG A 119 11.22 6.83 -28.94
CA ARG A 119 11.47 5.62 -29.74
C ARG A 119 12.62 5.77 -30.76
N ASP A 120 12.97 7.01 -31.12
CA ASP A 120 13.98 7.31 -32.15
C ASP A 120 15.41 7.15 -31.61
N PHE A 121 15.59 7.12 -30.28
CA PHE A 121 16.88 6.93 -29.61
C PHE A 121 17.31 5.45 -29.52
N ALA A 122 17.11 4.67 -30.58
CA ALA A 122 17.56 3.29 -30.63
C ALA A 122 19.09 3.18 -30.71
N CYS A 123 19.65 2.18 -30.04
CA CYS A 123 21.05 1.81 -30.22
C CYS A 123 21.25 1.15 -31.60
N THR A 124 22.48 1.18 -32.09
CA THR A 124 22.88 0.44 -33.31
C THR A 124 22.77 -1.08 -33.11
N GLU A 125 23.03 -1.57 -31.90
CA GLU A 125 22.93 -2.98 -31.53
C GLU A 125 22.48 -3.19 -30.07
N ASN A 126 22.13 -4.43 -29.72
CA ASN A 126 21.75 -4.77 -28.34
C ASN A 126 22.98 -4.71 -27.44
N TRP A 127 22.90 -3.91 -26.37
CA TRP A 127 23.97 -3.83 -25.39
C TRP A 127 24.05 -5.11 -24.55
N LEU A 128 25.17 -5.82 -24.65
CA LEU A 128 25.51 -6.94 -23.79
C LEU A 128 26.06 -6.46 -22.44
N SER A 129 25.51 -6.96 -21.34
CA SER A 129 26.05 -6.68 -20.01
C SER A 129 27.44 -7.29 -19.82
N SER A 130 28.14 -6.82 -18.80
CA SER A 130 29.44 -7.34 -18.37
C SER A 130 29.36 -7.82 -16.92
N ALA A 131 30.19 -8.79 -16.58
CA ALA A 131 30.38 -9.27 -15.21
C ALA A 131 31.83 -9.01 -14.77
N ARG A 132 32.04 -8.51 -13.55
CA ARG A 132 33.38 -8.19 -13.02
C ARG A 132 33.52 -8.61 -11.55
N ARG A 133 34.70 -9.14 -11.21
CA ARG A 133 35.07 -9.49 -9.82
C ARG A 133 35.34 -8.20 -9.03
N THR A 134 34.89 -8.12 -7.78
CA THR A 134 35.13 -6.94 -6.91
C THR A 134 36.37 -7.06 -6.03
N GLY A 135 36.91 -8.28 -5.90
CA GLY A 135 37.95 -8.60 -4.91
C GLY A 135 37.39 -8.79 -3.49
N GLN A 136 36.09 -8.62 -3.27
CA GLN A 136 35.44 -8.92 -2.00
C GLN A 136 35.06 -10.40 -1.93
N SER A 137 35.21 -10.98 -0.75
CA SER A 137 34.74 -12.34 -0.47
C SER A 137 33.33 -12.34 0.14
N CYS A 138 32.62 -13.44 -0.05
CA CYS A 138 31.33 -13.73 0.55
C CYS A 138 31.37 -15.11 1.24
N PHE A 139 30.22 -15.77 1.35
CA PHE A 139 30.06 -17.05 2.05
C PHE A 139 31.13 -18.07 1.63
N ASN A 140 31.74 -18.76 2.60
CA ASN A 140 32.78 -19.77 2.40
C ASN A 140 34.00 -19.32 1.56
N GLY A 141 34.32 -18.03 1.55
CA GLY A 141 35.46 -17.50 0.80
C GLY A 141 35.20 -17.41 -0.71
N ALA A 142 33.95 -17.59 -1.16
CA ALA A 142 33.52 -17.32 -2.52
C ALA A 142 33.70 -15.83 -2.88
N SER A 143 33.64 -15.49 -4.17
CA SER A 143 33.88 -14.13 -4.65
C SER A 143 32.59 -13.37 -4.94
N ILE A 144 32.54 -12.08 -4.63
CA ILE A 144 31.50 -11.19 -5.12
C ILE A 144 31.81 -10.77 -6.56
N VAL A 145 30.84 -11.01 -7.45
CA VAL A 145 30.84 -10.61 -8.85
C VAL A 145 29.68 -9.65 -9.11
N GLU A 146 29.94 -8.51 -9.73
CA GLU A 146 28.90 -7.56 -10.14
C GLU A 146 28.53 -7.77 -11.60
N ILE A 147 27.23 -7.76 -11.91
CA ILE A 147 26.73 -7.73 -13.29
C ILE A 147 26.11 -6.35 -13.57
N GLY A 148 26.49 -5.74 -14.69
CA GLY A 148 26.09 -4.38 -15.06
C GLY A 148 26.59 -3.99 -16.45
N PHE A 149 26.77 -2.69 -16.68
CA PHE A 149 27.15 -2.14 -17.99
C PHE A 149 28.37 -1.21 -17.86
N ASN A 150 29.28 -1.21 -18.83
CA ASN A 150 30.43 -0.31 -18.81
C ASN A 150 30.08 1.02 -19.50
N VAL A 151 29.87 2.08 -18.72
CA VAL A 151 29.52 3.42 -19.24
C VAL A 151 30.65 4.41 -18.95
N GLY A 152 31.68 4.40 -19.79
CA GLY A 152 32.93 5.10 -19.52
C GLY A 152 33.55 4.59 -18.20
N PRO A 153 33.81 5.45 -17.20
CA PRO A 153 34.32 5.02 -15.89
C PRO A 153 33.23 4.48 -14.95
N ARG A 154 31.94 4.64 -15.29
CA ARG A 154 30.81 4.22 -14.45
C ARG A 154 30.41 2.79 -14.78
N PHE A 155 29.83 2.13 -13.78
CA PHE A 155 29.27 0.79 -13.92
C PHE A 155 27.85 0.75 -13.36
N PRO A 156 26.81 1.08 -14.15
CA PRO A 156 25.43 0.83 -13.77
C PRO A 156 25.21 -0.65 -13.49
N LYS A 157 25.23 -1.00 -12.20
CA LYS A 157 25.10 -2.35 -11.68
C LYS A 157 23.63 -2.72 -11.54
N ILE A 158 23.32 -3.99 -11.80
CA ILE A 158 21.98 -4.55 -11.56
C ILE A 158 21.96 -5.71 -10.56
N LEU A 159 23.08 -6.44 -10.39
CA LEU A 159 23.16 -7.64 -9.56
C LEU A 159 24.52 -7.74 -8.87
N ASP A 160 24.51 -8.17 -7.61
CA ASP A 160 25.67 -8.75 -6.93
C ASP A 160 25.49 -10.27 -6.88
N VAL A 161 26.56 -11.03 -7.12
CA VAL A 161 26.58 -12.50 -7.11
C VAL A 161 27.65 -13.01 -6.15
N CYS A 162 27.27 -13.88 -5.22
CA CYS A 162 28.23 -14.66 -4.44
C CYS A 162 28.55 -15.97 -5.18
N HIS A 163 29.66 -15.98 -5.91
CA HIS A 163 30.07 -17.07 -6.80
C HIS A 163 31.30 -17.81 -6.28
N ASP A 164 31.17 -19.13 -6.09
CA ASP A 164 32.27 -20.00 -5.71
C ASP A 164 33.00 -20.50 -6.96
N GLU A 165 34.24 -20.07 -7.17
CA GLU A 165 35.04 -20.43 -8.35
C GLU A 165 35.59 -21.86 -8.32
N VAL A 166 35.49 -22.57 -7.19
CA VAL A 166 35.93 -23.96 -7.04
C VAL A 166 34.78 -24.91 -7.36
N THR A 167 33.62 -24.68 -6.73
CA THR A 167 32.44 -25.53 -6.89
C THR A 167 31.53 -25.11 -8.04
N PHE A 168 31.71 -23.87 -8.55
CA PHE A 168 30.85 -23.21 -9.53
C PHE A 168 29.42 -22.94 -9.08
N ASP A 169 29.20 -22.92 -7.77
CA ASP A 169 27.90 -22.59 -7.21
C ASP A 169 27.69 -21.09 -7.06
N ASN A 170 26.44 -20.69 -7.21
CA ASN A 170 25.99 -19.33 -6.96
C ASN A 170 25.16 -19.35 -5.66
N HIS A 171 25.79 -18.99 -4.54
CA HIS A 171 25.20 -19.13 -3.21
C HIS A 171 23.98 -18.23 -3.02
N TYR A 172 24.15 -16.95 -3.35
CA TYR A 172 23.08 -15.97 -3.36
C TYR A 172 23.40 -14.82 -4.32
N LEU A 173 22.35 -14.13 -4.73
CA LEU A 173 22.38 -12.94 -5.54
C LEU A 173 21.54 -11.85 -4.89
N VAL A 174 21.94 -10.60 -5.08
CA VAL A 174 21.32 -9.44 -4.45
C VAL A 174 20.84 -8.45 -5.51
N HIS A 175 19.59 -8.02 -5.39
CA HIS A 175 18.98 -6.92 -6.15
C HIS A 175 17.95 -6.19 -5.28
N GLU A 176 17.18 -5.28 -5.89
CA GLU A 176 16.18 -4.48 -5.21
C GLU A 176 14.84 -4.54 -5.94
N PHE A 177 13.74 -4.53 -5.16
CA PHE A 177 12.42 -4.15 -5.66
C PHE A 177 12.00 -2.78 -5.15
N ILE A 178 11.47 -2.00 -6.07
CA ILE A 178 10.67 -0.80 -5.86
C ILE A 178 9.29 -1.03 -6.50
N PRO A 179 8.29 -0.15 -6.26
CA PRO A 179 6.95 -0.34 -6.82
C PRO A 179 6.93 -0.52 -8.35
N ALA A 180 7.85 0.15 -9.05
CA ALA A 180 7.96 0.08 -10.51
C ALA A 180 8.30 -1.30 -11.07
N ASN A 181 8.85 -2.23 -10.27
CA ASN A 181 9.17 -3.58 -10.75
C ASN A 181 7.92 -4.37 -11.17
N ALA A 182 6.73 -4.07 -10.62
CA ALA A 182 5.48 -4.69 -11.08
C ALA A 182 5.08 -4.22 -12.49
N GLY A 183 5.50 -3.03 -12.92
CA GLY A 183 5.31 -2.46 -14.25
C GLY A 183 6.41 -2.80 -15.26
N PHE A 184 7.09 -3.93 -15.07
CA PHE A 184 8.21 -4.33 -15.92
C PHE A 184 7.83 -4.51 -17.39
N GLN A 185 8.78 -4.29 -18.28
CA GLN A 185 8.58 -4.38 -19.72
C GLN A 185 8.23 -5.81 -20.17
N GLN A 186 7.15 -5.94 -20.94
CA GLN A 186 6.70 -7.21 -21.49
C GLN A 186 7.24 -7.46 -22.91
N GLY A 187 7.26 -8.73 -23.32
CA GLY A 187 7.55 -9.11 -24.72
C GLY A 187 8.98 -8.77 -25.19
N VAL A 188 9.95 -8.71 -24.27
CA VAL A 188 11.36 -8.57 -24.61
C VAL A 188 11.86 -9.92 -25.15
N PRO A 189 12.66 -9.97 -26.24
CA PRO A 189 13.29 -11.21 -26.70
C PRO A 189 14.29 -11.77 -25.68
N ARG A 190 14.40 -13.09 -25.57
CA ARG A 190 15.37 -13.74 -24.66
C ARG A 190 16.72 -13.94 -25.36
N PRO A 191 17.85 -13.50 -24.77
CA PRO A 191 19.17 -13.76 -25.35
C PRO A 191 19.65 -15.19 -25.06
N GLY A 192 20.80 -15.55 -25.64
CA GLY A 192 21.56 -16.72 -25.20
C GLY A 192 22.17 -16.54 -23.80
N TRP A 193 22.64 -17.63 -23.21
CA TRP A 193 23.30 -17.59 -21.89
C TRP A 193 24.79 -17.33 -22.01
N TYR A 194 25.33 -16.52 -21.10
CA TYR A 194 26.74 -16.13 -21.06
C TYR A 194 27.44 -16.78 -19.87
N GLN A 195 28.54 -17.49 -20.13
CA GLN A 195 29.37 -18.09 -19.07
C GLN A 195 30.58 -17.24 -18.67
N GLY A 196 31.07 -16.39 -19.57
CA GLY A 196 32.34 -15.67 -19.39
C GLY A 196 33.52 -16.61 -19.10
N ASP A 197 34.45 -16.13 -18.30
CA ASP A 197 35.62 -16.85 -17.78
C ASP A 197 35.38 -17.51 -16.41
N PHE A 198 34.15 -17.45 -15.88
CA PHE A 198 33.80 -17.92 -14.52
C PHE A 198 33.67 -19.44 -14.39
N TYR A 199 33.62 -20.18 -15.50
CA TYR A 199 33.47 -21.65 -15.50
C TYR A 199 34.62 -22.35 -16.24
N PRO A 200 35.89 -22.18 -15.81
CA PRO A 200 37.04 -22.71 -16.52
C PRO A 200 37.03 -24.24 -16.61
N GLY A 201 37.40 -24.74 -17.79
CA GLY A 201 37.54 -26.17 -18.05
C GLY A 201 36.22 -26.94 -18.26
N ILE A 202 35.08 -26.25 -18.32
CA ILE A 202 33.78 -26.85 -18.68
C ILE A 202 33.00 -25.98 -19.67
N ASN A 203 32.10 -26.62 -20.42
CA ASN A 203 31.02 -25.94 -21.13
C ASN A 203 29.77 -26.03 -20.24
N ILE A 204 29.54 -25.01 -19.40
CA ILE A 204 28.44 -25.03 -18.42
C ILE A 204 27.07 -25.19 -19.12
N ASN A 205 26.89 -24.59 -20.29
CA ASN A 205 25.64 -24.69 -21.05
C ASN A 205 25.37 -26.14 -21.53
N GLY A 206 26.42 -26.87 -21.92
CA GLY A 206 26.32 -28.26 -22.34
C GLY A 206 25.83 -29.20 -21.24
N LEU A 207 26.14 -28.89 -19.98
CA LEU A 207 25.73 -29.71 -18.82
C LEU A 207 24.21 -29.78 -18.63
N TYR A 208 23.49 -28.75 -19.09
CA TYR A 208 22.03 -28.68 -18.98
C TYR A 208 21.30 -29.44 -20.09
N THR A 209 21.99 -30.06 -21.05
CA THR A 209 21.30 -30.90 -22.03
C THR A 209 20.80 -32.19 -21.38
N VAL A 210 19.62 -32.68 -21.78
CA VAL A 210 19.02 -33.92 -21.25
C VAL A 210 19.98 -35.10 -21.36
N ASN A 211 20.71 -35.21 -22.47
CA ASN A 211 21.68 -36.30 -22.68
C ASN A 211 22.86 -36.22 -21.71
N THR A 212 23.43 -35.02 -21.49
CA THR A 212 24.52 -34.84 -20.52
C THR A 212 24.04 -35.07 -19.09
N GLN A 213 22.84 -34.60 -18.74
CA GLN A 213 22.24 -34.88 -17.43
C GLN A 213 22.11 -36.39 -17.20
N ARG A 214 21.52 -37.12 -18.15
CA ARG A 214 21.38 -38.59 -18.07
C ARG A 214 22.72 -39.30 -17.91
N ALA A 215 23.72 -38.96 -18.73
CA ALA A 215 25.04 -39.57 -18.64
C ALA A 215 25.71 -39.29 -17.27
N THR A 216 25.55 -38.07 -16.75
CA THR A 216 26.10 -37.67 -15.45
C THR A 216 25.40 -38.41 -14.31
N LEU A 217 24.07 -38.43 -14.30
CA LEU A 217 23.27 -39.16 -13.31
C LEU A 217 23.49 -40.68 -13.38
N ALA A 218 23.68 -41.24 -14.58
CA ALA A 218 23.99 -42.66 -14.75
C ALA A 218 25.32 -43.02 -14.08
N THR A 219 26.30 -42.12 -14.14
CA THR A 219 27.59 -42.26 -13.45
C THR A 219 27.41 -42.15 -11.93
N ILE A 220 26.68 -41.15 -11.44
CA ILE A 220 26.44 -40.93 -9.99
C ILE A 220 25.68 -42.10 -9.37
N LEU A 221 24.64 -42.59 -10.05
CA LEU A 221 23.71 -43.61 -9.55
C LEU A 221 24.10 -45.03 -9.97
N ASN A 222 25.19 -45.17 -10.73
CA ASN A 222 25.64 -46.42 -11.32
C ASN A 222 24.51 -47.18 -12.07
N SER A 223 23.66 -46.45 -12.80
CA SER A 223 22.50 -47.01 -13.51
C SER A 223 21.95 -46.05 -14.58
N GLN A 224 22.12 -46.42 -15.85
CA GLN A 224 21.53 -45.68 -16.98
C GLN A 224 20.00 -45.69 -16.94
N ALA A 225 19.39 -46.85 -16.67
CA ALA A 225 17.94 -46.99 -16.61
C ALA A 225 17.31 -46.08 -15.54
N ARG A 226 17.98 -45.93 -14.38
CA ARG A 226 17.52 -45.01 -13.32
C ARG A 226 17.66 -43.56 -13.76
N ALA A 227 18.75 -43.19 -14.42
CA ALA A 227 18.95 -41.84 -14.94
C ALA A 227 17.89 -41.46 -15.98
N ASP A 228 17.53 -42.39 -16.87
CA ASP A 228 16.50 -42.18 -17.90
C ASP A 228 15.08 -42.04 -17.31
N GLN A 229 14.81 -42.67 -16.16
CA GLN A 229 13.56 -42.49 -15.42
C GLN A 229 13.48 -41.13 -14.73
N LEU A 230 14.59 -40.66 -14.16
CA LEU A 230 14.67 -39.39 -13.43
C LEU A 230 14.72 -38.18 -14.35
N VAL A 231 15.36 -38.31 -15.51
CA VAL A 231 15.44 -37.26 -16.53
C VAL A 231 14.80 -37.78 -17.81
N GLN A 232 13.66 -37.20 -18.17
CA GLN A 232 12.81 -37.71 -19.24
C GLN A 232 12.93 -36.87 -20.50
N GLY A 233 12.47 -35.63 -20.51
CA GLY A 233 12.59 -34.81 -21.71
C GLY A 233 11.97 -33.44 -21.59
N THR A 234 12.15 -32.66 -22.64
CA THR A 234 11.58 -31.31 -22.73
C THR A 234 10.07 -31.31 -22.82
N ASP A 235 9.49 -32.37 -23.40
CA ASP A 235 8.06 -32.45 -23.70
C ASP A 235 7.19 -32.58 -22.44
N ASN A 236 7.75 -33.12 -21.36
CA ASN A 236 7.05 -33.29 -20.08
C ASN A 236 7.66 -32.46 -18.93
N GLY A 237 8.70 -31.67 -19.21
CA GLY A 237 9.31 -30.78 -18.22
C GLY A 237 10.11 -31.47 -17.12
N ILE A 238 10.42 -32.77 -17.24
CA ILE A 238 11.18 -33.52 -16.23
C ILE A 238 12.66 -33.56 -16.61
N PHE A 239 13.32 -32.41 -16.45
CA PHE A 239 14.75 -32.19 -16.58
C PHE A 239 15.17 -30.96 -15.78
N MET A 240 16.45 -30.82 -15.46
CA MET A 240 16.97 -29.61 -14.83
C MET A 240 17.26 -28.54 -15.89
N ALA A 241 16.55 -27.43 -15.84
CA ALA A 241 16.81 -26.24 -16.62
C ALA A 241 17.81 -25.31 -15.94
N ARG A 242 18.23 -24.29 -16.69
CA ARG A 242 19.00 -23.13 -16.20
C ARG A 242 18.05 -22.23 -15.41
N GLY A 243 17.76 -22.63 -14.18
CA GLY A 243 16.85 -21.91 -13.29
C GLY A 243 17.45 -20.57 -12.91
N HIS A 244 16.76 -19.48 -13.22
CA HIS A 244 17.18 -18.16 -12.75
C HIS A 244 17.08 -18.12 -11.23
N ILE A 245 18.11 -17.59 -10.56
CA ILE A 245 18.05 -17.34 -9.11
C ILE A 245 17.37 -16.00 -8.83
N VAL A 246 17.69 -14.97 -9.62
CA VAL A 246 16.93 -13.73 -9.75
C VAL A 246 16.20 -13.74 -11.07
N ALA A 247 14.88 -13.62 -11.03
CA ALA A 247 14.03 -13.80 -12.19
C ALA A 247 14.30 -12.71 -13.21
N ARG A 248 14.19 -13.04 -14.48
CA ARG A 248 14.22 -12.04 -15.55
C ARG A 248 13.20 -10.92 -15.34
N ALA A 249 11.97 -11.29 -14.97
CA ALA A 249 10.87 -10.37 -14.74
C ALA A 249 11.06 -9.49 -13.49
N ASP A 250 12.13 -9.71 -12.71
CA ASP A 250 12.49 -8.84 -11.58
C ASP A 250 13.03 -7.48 -12.04
N PHE A 251 13.33 -7.29 -13.32
CA PHE A 251 13.91 -6.06 -13.87
C PHE A 251 12.98 -5.34 -14.85
N ILE A 252 12.97 -4.01 -14.78
CA ILE A 252 12.01 -3.14 -15.47
C ILE A 252 12.32 -3.04 -16.97
N TYR A 253 13.57 -2.76 -17.34
CA TYR A 253 13.96 -2.53 -18.73
C TYR A 253 14.48 -3.80 -19.41
N GLY A 254 14.22 -3.94 -20.71
CA GLY A 254 14.68 -5.07 -21.52
C GLY A 254 16.20 -5.30 -21.50
N THR A 255 17.02 -4.24 -21.45
CA THR A 255 18.48 -4.34 -21.27
C THR A 255 18.84 -5.04 -19.95
N GLN A 256 18.17 -4.68 -18.85
CA GLN A 256 18.37 -5.29 -17.54
C GLN A 256 17.84 -6.73 -17.50
N GLN A 257 16.70 -7.00 -18.13
CA GLN A 257 16.15 -8.36 -18.29
C GLN A 257 17.10 -9.26 -19.09
N ASN A 258 17.76 -8.74 -20.12
CA ASN A 258 18.73 -9.52 -20.90
C ASN A 258 20.01 -9.79 -20.10
N ALA A 259 20.38 -8.86 -19.21
CA ALA A 259 21.53 -8.99 -18.35
C ALA A 259 21.36 -10.04 -17.23
N THR A 260 20.18 -10.65 -17.06
CA THR A 260 20.00 -11.77 -16.11
C THR A 260 20.48 -13.13 -16.66
N PHE A 261 20.80 -13.23 -17.95
CA PHE A 261 21.15 -14.48 -18.63
C PHE A 261 22.65 -14.86 -18.51
N TRP A 262 23.27 -14.50 -17.39
CA TRP A 262 24.58 -15.02 -17.02
C TRP A 262 24.42 -16.33 -16.27
N PHE A 263 25.28 -17.32 -16.49
CA PHE A 263 25.29 -18.55 -15.68
C PHE A 263 25.57 -18.26 -14.19
N LEU A 264 26.19 -17.12 -13.88
CA LEU A 264 26.30 -16.56 -12.53
C LEU A 264 24.96 -16.31 -11.83
N ASN A 265 23.85 -16.19 -12.57
CA ASN A 265 22.50 -16.06 -12.06
C ASN A 265 21.67 -17.35 -12.30
N ALA A 266 22.34 -18.50 -12.44
CA ALA A 266 21.67 -19.77 -12.66
C ALA A 266 22.11 -20.84 -11.67
N ALA A 267 21.19 -21.77 -11.39
CA ALA A 267 21.51 -23.06 -10.81
C ALA A 267 20.65 -24.16 -11.48
N PRO A 268 20.96 -25.45 -11.29
CA PRO A 268 20.11 -26.54 -11.75
C PRO A 268 18.72 -26.46 -11.10
N GLN A 269 17.66 -26.39 -11.90
CA GLN A 269 16.28 -26.31 -11.40
C GLN A 269 15.37 -27.22 -12.20
N TRP A 270 14.59 -28.08 -11.54
CA TRP A 270 13.61 -28.89 -12.24
C TRP A 270 12.57 -28.00 -12.95
N GLN A 271 12.36 -28.22 -14.24
CA GLN A 271 11.62 -27.29 -15.09
C GLN A 271 10.15 -27.16 -14.71
N ASN A 272 9.50 -28.22 -14.22
CA ASN A 272 8.13 -28.18 -13.71
C ASN A 272 7.99 -27.45 -12.36
N PHE A 273 9.03 -27.42 -11.53
CA PHE A 273 9.09 -26.54 -10.36
C PHE A 273 9.29 -25.08 -10.78
N ASN A 274 10.24 -24.82 -11.69
CA ASN A 274 10.55 -23.50 -12.24
C ASN A 274 9.30 -22.82 -12.83
N ALA A 275 8.57 -23.52 -13.70
CA ALA A 275 7.34 -23.02 -14.33
C ALA A 275 6.08 -23.21 -13.46
N GLY A 276 6.23 -23.74 -12.24
CA GLY A 276 5.15 -24.04 -11.31
C GLY A 276 5.07 -23.02 -10.19
N ASN A 277 5.20 -23.49 -8.95
CA ASN A 277 5.09 -22.62 -7.77
C ASN A 277 6.21 -21.58 -7.69
N TRP A 278 7.38 -21.82 -8.29
CA TRP A 278 8.47 -20.84 -8.29
C TRP A 278 8.12 -19.59 -9.10
N GLU A 279 7.59 -19.75 -10.32
CA GLU A 279 7.11 -18.63 -11.14
C GLU A 279 6.02 -17.83 -10.40
N ARG A 280 5.10 -18.52 -9.72
CA ARG A 280 4.04 -17.87 -8.93
C ARG A 280 4.62 -17.04 -7.79
N ILE A 281 5.66 -17.52 -7.11
CA ILE A 281 6.42 -16.75 -6.11
C ILE A 281 7.03 -15.52 -6.78
N GLU A 282 7.79 -15.70 -7.86
CA GLU A 282 8.49 -14.62 -8.56
C GLU A 282 7.55 -13.52 -9.05
N SER A 283 6.38 -13.89 -9.57
CA SER A 283 5.33 -12.95 -10.01
C SER A 283 4.71 -12.21 -8.82
N SER A 284 4.33 -12.92 -7.76
CA SER A 284 3.59 -12.36 -6.62
C SER A 284 4.41 -11.36 -5.79
N VAL A 285 5.72 -11.58 -5.62
CA VAL A 285 6.57 -10.71 -4.78
C VAL A 285 6.66 -9.27 -5.30
N LYS A 286 6.71 -9.07 -6.62
CA LYS A 286 6.77 -7.73 -7.22
C LYS A 286 5.47 -6.96 -6.99
N THR A 287 4.35 -7.63 -7.23
CA THR A 287 3.02 -7.10 -6.97
C THR A 287 2.84 -6.76 -5.50
N PHE A 288 3.30 -7.61 -4.59
CA PHE A 288 3.27 -7.32 -3.16
C PHE A 288 4.03 -6.04 -2.80
N VAL A 289 5.25 -5.87 -3.33
CA VAL A 289 6.07 -4.67 -3.08
C VAL A 289 5.40 -3.41 -3.62
N ALA A 290 4.83 -3.47 -4.83
CA ALA A 290 4.08 -2.38 -5.44
C ALA A 290 2.84 -1.99 -4.62
N LEU A 291 1.99 -2.97 -4.28
CA LEU A 291 0.77 -2.74 -3.50
C LEU A 291 1.04 -2.18 -2.11
N ARG A 292 2.19 -2.52 -1.50
CA ARG A 292 2.59 -1.97 -0.20
C ARG A 292 3.32 -0.64 -0.31
N ASN A 293 3.64 -0.20 -1.53
CA ASN A 293 4.46 0.97 -1.81
C ASN A 293 5.75 1.01 -0.97
N ILE A 294 6.47 -0.12 -0.96
CA ILE A 294 7.72 -0.28 -0.20
C ILE A 294 8.89 -0.50 -1.14
N ARG A 295 10.10 -0.35 -0.59
CA ARG A 295 11.36 -0.80 -1.20
C ARG A 295 11.86 -1.99 -0.41
N VAL A 296 12.28 -3.04 -1.09
CA VAL A 296 12.89 -4.20 -0.42
C VAL A 296 14.18 -4.59 -1.10
N ARG A 297 15.19 -4.91 -0.30
CA ARG A 297 16.38 -5.61 -0.75
C ARG A 297 16.07 -7.08 -0.86
N VAL A 298 16.41 -7.68 -2.00
CA VAL A 298 16.03 -9.05 -2.32
C VAL A 298 17.28 -9.91 -2.42
N TYR A 299 17.29 -11.01 -1.66
CA TYR A 299 18.34 -12.02 -1.72
C TYR A 299 17.75 -13.30 -2.30
N GLY A 300 18.07 -13.61 -3.56
CA GLY A 300 17.75 -14.90 -4.18
C GLY A 300 18.91 -15.87 -3.96
N GLY A 301 18.66 -17.14 -3.70
CA GLY A 301 19.74 -18.10 -3.56
C GLY A 301 19.28 -19.55 -3.61
N THR A 302 20.24 -20.44 -3.43
CA THR A 302 20.00 -21.88 -3.40
C THR A 302 20.67 -22.51 -2.20
N TYR A 303 20.15 -23.62 -1.66
CA TYR A 303 20.75 -24.25 -0.48
C TYR A 303 20.71 -25.78 -0.53
N GLY A 304 21.74 -26.41 0.03
CA GLY A 304 21.92 -27.86 0.10
C GLY A 304 22.18 -28.52 -1.25
N VAL A 305 22.37 -29.85 -1.25
CA VAL A 305 22.44 -30.68 -2.46
C VAL A 305 21.31 -31.70 -2.40
N GLN A 306 20.53 -31.80 -3.47
CA GLN A 306 19.48 -32.81 -3.55
C GLN A 306 20.09 -34.19 -3.78
N THR A 307 19.38 -35.22 -3.31
CA THR A 307 19.81 -36.61 -3.49
C THR A 307 18.80 -37.40 -4.31
N GLN A 308 19.28 -38.43 -4.98
CA GLN A 308 18.43 -39.44 -5.64
C GLN A 308 18.90 -40.83 -5.24
N ALA A 309 17.94 -41.73 -5.03
CA ALA A 309 18.23 -43.14 -4.76
C ALA A 309 18.80 -43.83 -6.01
N ASN A 310 19.90 -44.56 -5.82
CA ASN A 310 20.45 -45.48 -6.82
C ASN A 310 19.58 -46.74 -6.97
N GLY A 311 20.01 -47.68 -7.81
CA GLY A 311 19.28 -48.95 -8.01
C GLY A 311 19.15 -49.84 -6.76
N ASN A 312 19.93 -49.59 -5.72
CA ASN A 312 19.91 -50.32 -4.44
C ASN A 312 19.14 -49.58 -3.34
N GLY A 313 18.63 -48.37 -3.62
CA GLY A 313 17.98 -47.51 -2.63
C GLY A 313 18.92 -46.56 -1.87
N ASP A 314 20.23 -46.57 -2.12
CA ASP A 314 21.16 -45.63 -1.48
C ASP A 314 21.05 -44.25 -2.13
N HIS A 315 20.85 -43.21 -1.31
CA HIS A 315 20.80 -41.83 -1.79
C HIS A 315 22.19 -41.29 -2.12
N ARG A 316 22.32 -40.65 -3.29
CA ARG A 316 23.54 -39.99 -3.77
C ARG A 316 23.27 -38.53 -4.09
N ASP A 317 24.22 -37.66 -3.74
CA ASP A 317 24.21 -36.24 -4.07
C ASP A 317 24.28 -36.02 -5.58
N ILE A 318 23.49 -35.07 -6.09
CA ILE A 318 23.39 -34.80 -7.53
C ILE A 318 24.16 -33.53 -7.91
N PHE A 319 25.00 -33.66 -8.93
CA PHE A 319 25.80 -32.60 -9.53
C PHE A 319 25.66 -32.66 -11.06
N LEU A 320 25.78 -31.51 -11.73
CA LEU A 320 25.81 -31.49 -13.21
C LEU A 320 27.21 -31.65 -13.78
N ASP A 321 28.27 -31.36 -13.02
CA ASP A 321 29.63 -31.75 -13.37
C ASP A 321 30.21 -32.69 -12.30
N PHE A 322 30.20 -33.98 -12.63
CA PHE A 322 30.67 -35.04 -11.77
C PHE A 322 31.67 -35.92 -12.52
N ASN A 323 32.67 -36.43 -11.81
CA ASN A 323 33.38 -37.62 -12.24
C ASN A 323 33.69 -38.56 -11.06
N ALA A 324 33.88 -39.84 -11.38
CA ALA A 324 34.13 -40.88 -10.38
C ALA A 324 35.42 -40.69 -9.56
N ASN A 325 36.32 -39.80 -9.99
CA ASN A 325 37.58 -39.49 -9.32
C ASN A 325 37.47 -38.35 -8.30
N GLY A 326 36.24 -37.92 -7.96
CA GLY A 326 35.97 -36.99 -6.87
C GLY A 326 35.73 -35.54 -7.28
N ARG A 327 35.61 -35.22 -8.57
CA ARG A 327 35.20 -33.87 -8.99
C ARG A 327 33.70 -33.69 -8.82
N THR A 328 33.29 -32.70 -8.03
CA THR A 328 31.89 -32.36 -7.74
C THR A 328 31.69 -30.86 -7.89
N ARG A 329 31.11 -30.42 -9.02
CA ARG A 329 30.84 -29.01 -9.32
C ARG A 329 29.42 -28.85 -9.87
N VAL A 330 28.87 -27.64 -9.77
CA VAL A 330 27.51 -27.31 -10.23
C VAL A 330 26.48 -28.18 -9.52
N ARG A 331 26.32 -27.94 -8.22
CA ARG A 331 25.42 -28.73 -7.36
C ARG A 331 23.98 -28.58 -7.82
N ALA A 332 23.21 -29.66 -7.82
CA ALA A 332 21.76 -29.56 -7.97
C ALA A 332 21.16 -29.26 -6.58
N PRO A 333 20.66 -28.04 -6.31
CA PRO A 333 20.33 -27.63 -4.96
C PRO A 333 19.08 -28.31 -4.42
N LYS A 334 18.98 -28.45 -3.08
CA LYS A 334 17.74 -28.92 -2.43
C LYS A 334 16.60 -27.92 -2.58
N VAL A 335 16.89 -26.64 -2.36
CA VAL A 335 15.89 -25.57 -2.37
C VAL A 335 16.41 -24.35 -3.11
N TYR A 336 15.47 -23.61 -3.71
CA TYR A 336 15.63 -22.20 -4.04
C TYR A 336 14.96 -21.39 -2.95
N TYR A 337 15.51 -20.22 -2.66
CA TYR A 337 14.91 -19.28 -1.72
C TYR A 337 14.97 -17.85 -2.25
N LYS A 338 14.00 -17.04 -1.82
CA LYS A 338 13.97 -15.60 -2.05
C LYS A 338 13.63 -14.91 -0.74
N ILE A 339 14.56 -14.10 -0.24
CA ILE A 339 14.38 -13.27 0.96
C ILE A 339 13.96 -11.89 0.50
N LEU A 340 12.82 -11.40 0.99
CA LEU A 340 12.43 -9.99 0.88
C LEU A 340 12.78 -9.31 2.20
N HIS A 341 13.69 -8.34 2.18
CA HIS A 341 14.08 -7.56 3.34
C HIS A 341 13.68 -6.10 3.15
N ASN A 342 12.69 -5.66 3.91
CA ASN A 342 12.34 -4.25 4.03
C ASN A 342 13.30 -3.60 5.03
N GLU A 343 14.40 -3.06 4.52
CA GLU A 343 15.44 -2.40 5.33
C GLU A 343 14.86 -1.28 6.20
N ALA A 344 13.86 -0.53 5.71
CA ALA A 344 13.26 0.59 6.44
C ALA A 344 12.49 0.18 7.70
N GLN A 345 11.95 -1.04 7.73
CA GLN A 345 11.24 -1.59 8.89
C GLN A 345 12.01 -2.71 9.57
N ASN A 346 13.22 -2.99 9.08
CA ASN A 346 14.00 -4.19 9.36
C ASN A 346 13.13 -5.45 9.43
N SER A 347 12.20 -5.64 8.51
CA SER A 347 11.29 -6.80 8.48
C SER A 347 11.49 -7.58 7.20
N GLY A 348 11.09 -8.85 7.19
CA GLY A 348 11.31 -9.66 6.01
C GLY A 348 10.78 -11.07 6.11
N ILE A 349 10.77 -11.73 4.97
CA ILE A 349 10.25 -13.08 4.82
C ILE A 349 11.10 -13.86 3.84
N VAL A 350 11.23 -15.16 4.07
CA VAL A 350 11.84 -16.09 3.13
C VAL A 350 10.75 -16.89 2.47
N LEU A 351 10.76 -16.93 1.15
CA LEU A 351 9.95 -17.85 0.35
C LEU A 351 10.87 -18.95 -0.16
N ILE A 352 10.49 -20.20 0.02
CA ILE A 352 11.34 -21.37 -0.24
C ILE A 352 10.59 -22.34 -1.15
N GLY A 353 11.25 -22.78 -2.21
CA GLY A 353 10.76 -23.81 -3.13
C GLY A 353 11.67 -25.04 -3.11
N VAL A 354 11.08 -26.22 -2.97
CA VAL A 354 11.78 -27.50 -2.97
C VAL A 354 12.08 -27.92 -4.41
N ASN A 355 13.36 -28.00 -4.74
CA ASN A 355 13.88 -28.32 -6.05
C ASN A 355 14.15 -29.83 -6.21
N ASN A 356 13.14 -30.64 -5.91
CA ASN A 356 13.17 -32.07 -6.18
C ASN A 356 11.74 -32.53 -6.49
N VAL A 357 11.52 -33.04 -7.70
CA VAL A 357 10.18 -33.41 -8.20
C VAL A 357 9.91 -34.90 -8.10
N HIS A 358 10.90 -35.66 -7.62
CA HIS A 358 10.82 -37.10 -7.42
C HIS A 358 10.68 -37.49 -5.95
N ILE A 359 10.67 -36.51 -5.05
CA ILE A 359 10.68 -36.70 -3.60
C ILE A 359 9.25 -36.88 -3.06
N SER A 360 9.09 -37.72 -2.04
CA SER A 360 7.81 -37.86 -1.34
C SER A 360 7.57 -36.73 -0.34
N LEU A 361 6.31 -36.51 0.04
CA LEU A 361 5.95 -35.54 1.07
C LEU A 361 6.55 -35.88 2.45
N GLU A 362 6.74 -37.16 2.74
CA GLU A 362 7.38 -37.63 3.96
C GLU A 362 8.86 -37.21 4.02
N GLU A 363 9.60 -37.43 2.92
CA GLU A 363 11.00 -37.01 2.81
C GLU A 363 11.15 -35.49 2.80
N ILE A 364 10.21 -34.75 2.20
CA ILE A 364 10.20 -33.28 2.28
C ILE A 364 10.15 -32.83 3.74
N ARG A 365 9.17 -33.35 4.50
CA ARG A 365 8.96 -32.99 5.91
C ARG A 365 10.18 -33.33 6.77
N ARG A 366 10.91 -34.39 6.42
CA ARG A 366 12.10 -34.83 7.14
C ARG A 366 13.35 -34.01 6.79
N ASP A 367 13.62 -33.77 5.51
CA ASP A 367 14.96 -33.37 5.04
C ASP A 367 15.01 -32.02 4.30
N TYR A 368 13.86 -31.38 4.05
CA TYR A 368 13.74 -30.16 3.22
C TYR A 368 12.99 -29.00 3.90
N ILE A 369 12.48 -29.20 5.13
CA ILE A 369 11.93 -28.12 5.97
C ILE A 369 13.03 -27.60 6.88
N PHE A 370 13.55 -26.41 6.56
CA PHE A 370 14.70 -25.82 7.24
C PHE A 370 14.33 -24.83 8.35
N CYS A 371 13.05 -24.55 8.53
CA CYS A 371 12.53 -23.54 9.43
C CYS A 371 11.02 -23.73 9.61
N THR A 372 10.46 -23.06 10.59
CA THR A 372 9.03 -23.11 10.87
C THR A 372 8.24 -22.56 9.68
N ASP A 373 7.35 -23.38 9.10
CA ASP A 373 6.51 -22.96 7.97
C ASP A 373 5.45 -21.95 8.43
N VAL A 374 5.58 -20.69 7.98
CA VAL A 374 4.64 -19.59 8.23
C VAL A 374 3.74 -19.29 7.02
N SER A 375 3.73 -20.14 5.99
CA SER A 375 2.99 -19.88 4.74
C SER A 375 1.49 -19.70 4.92
N SER A 376 0.90 -20.24 5.98
CA SER A 376 -0.53 -20.02 6.30
C SER A 376 -0.87 -18.55 6.56
N ARG A 377 0.14 -17.71 6.85
CA ARG A 377 0.01 -16.26 7.02
C ARG A 377 0.13 -15.49 5.70
N ILE A 378 0.54 -16.16 4.62
CA ILE A 378 0.78 -15.54 3.31
C ILE A 378 -0.45 -15.70 2.43
N GLY A 379 -1.28 -14.66 2.38
CA GLY A 379 -2.47 -14.61 1.51
C GLY A 379 -2.25 -13.97 0.14
N TRP A 380 -1.03 -13.51 -0.18
CA TRP A 380 -0.73 -12.72 -1.39
C TRP A 380 -0.01 -13.50 -2.49
N ILE A 381 0.25 -14.80 -2.29
CA ILE A 381 0.83 -15.69 -3.31
C ILE A 381 -0.23 -16.74 -3.69
N ASN A 382 -0.55 -16.83 -4.98
CA ASN A 382 -1.52 -17.80 -5.50
C ASN A 382 -0.88 -19.16 -5.84
N TRP A 383 -0.14 -19.74 -4.91
CA TRP A 383 0.57 -21.02 -5.06
C TRP A 383 -0.24 -22.25 -4.61
N GLU A 384 0.12 -23.42 -5.12
CA GLU A 384 -0.38 -24.72 -4.66
C GLU A 384 0.73 -25.42 -3.85
N ARG A 385 0.95 -24.95 -2.63
CA ARG A 385 2.13 -25.26 -1.81
C ARG A 385 2.49 -26.73 -1.70
N GLU A 386 1.50 -27.61 -1.61
CA GLU A 386 1.71 -29.06 -1.42
C GLU A 386 1.67 -29.86 -2.73
N ASN A 387 1.46 -29.20 -3.88
CA ASN A 387 1.44 -29.84 -5.18
C ASN A 387 2.88 -30.11 -5.66
N LEU A 388 3.37 -31.34 -5.42
CA LEU A 388 4.74 -31.74 -5.73
C LEU A 388 5.07 -31.63 -7.22
N SER A 389 4.09 -31.83 -8.11
CA SER A 389 4.28 -31.68 -9.56
C SER A 389 4.60 -30.25 -9.98
N LEU A 390 4.18 -29.26 -9.18
CA LEU A 390 4.50 -27.83 -9.33
C LEU A 390 5.65 -27.37 -8.42
N GLY A 391 6.23 -28.29 -7.64
CA GLY A 391 7.27 -28.06 -6.65
C GLY A 391 6.72 -27.60 -5.31
N TYR A 392 6.98 -28.36 -4.25
CA TYR A 392 6.56 -28.00 -2.89
C TYR A 392 7.13 -26.64 -2.48
N SER A 393 6.32 -25.76 -1.89
CA SER A 393 6.77 -24.42 -1.50
C SER A 393 6.25 -24.04 -0.12
N TYR A 394 7.08 -23.32 0.62
CA TYR A 394 6.77 -22.83 1.95
C TYR A 394 7.47 -21.50 2.23
N ALA A 395 7.29 -20.97 3.43
CA ALA A 395 7.88 -19.70 3.83
C ALA A 395 8.30 -19.72 5.29
N CYS A 396 9.29 -18.88 5.60
CA CYS A 396 9.91 -18.82 6.91
C CYS A 396 10.27 -17.40 7.31
N GLU A 397 10.54 -17.24 8.60
CA GLU A 397 11.25 -16.08 9.15
C GLU A 397 12.72 -16.07 8.68
N VAL A 398 13.22 -14.88 8.35
CA VAL A 398 14.56 -14.71 7.76
C VAL A 398 15.67 -15.22 8.66
N ASN A 399 15.64 -14.86 9.94
CA ASN A 399 16.70 -15.20 10.87
C ASN A 399 16.80 -16.72 11.11
N GLU A 400 15.67 -17.42 11.15
CA GLU A 400 15.65 -18.87 11.33
C GLU A 400 16.29 -19.58 10.14
N PHE A 401 15.86 -19.21 8.93
CA PHE A 401 16.43 -19.78 7.72
C PHE A 401 17.92 -19.41 7.53
N ASN A 402 18.30 -18.18 7.85
CA ASN A 402 19.68 -17.72 7.72
C ASN A 402 20.63 -18.42 8.71
N ARG A 403 20.16 -18.85 9.89
CA ARG A 403 20.93 -19.73 10.78
C ARG A 403 21.23 -21.09 10.17
N VAL A 404 20.36 -21.59 9.29
CA VAL A 404 20.58 -22.85 8.57
C VAL A 404 21.56 -22.67 7.43
N THR A 405 21.39 -21.63 6.61
CA THR A 405 22.24 -21.44 5.43
C THR A 405 23.60 -20.85 5.74
N GLY A 406 23.68 -19.94 6.73
CA GLY A 406 24.87 -19.16 7.03
C GLY A 406 25.29 -18.20 5.91
N HIS A 407 24.48 -18.05 4.85
CA HIS A 407 24.84 -17.32 3.63
C HIS A 407 25.01 -15.81 3.88
N LEU A 408 24.19 -15.24 4.78
CA LEU A 408 24.10 -13.81 5.00
C LEU A 408 24.32 -13.50 6.49
N PRO A 409 25.49 -13.80 7.09
CA PRO A 409 25.69 -13.70 8.54
C PRO A 409 25.45 -12.28 9.09
N GLN A 410 25.63 -11.25 8.24
CA GLN A 410 25.32 -9.86 8.56
C GLN A 410 23.82 -9.50 8.50
N LEU A 411 22.99 -10.33 7.88
CA LEU A 411 21.55 -10.08 7.75
C LEU A 411 20.81 -10.56 9.00
N ASN A 412 20.42 -9.60 9.84
CA ASN A 412 19.55 -9.82 10.99
C ASN A 412 18.28 -8.98 10.85
N VAL A 413 17.20 -9.66 10.49
CA VAL A 413 15.90 -9.05 10.24
C VAL A 413 15.08 -9.10 11.53
N GLY A 414 14.62 -7.94 12.00
CA GLY A 414 13.61 -7.83 13.04
C GLY A 414 12.38 -8.65 12.64
N ILE A 415 11.99 -9.59 13.50
CA ILE A 415 10.93 -10.57 13.24
C ILE A 415 9.72 -9.89 12.58
N ALA A 416 9.32 -10.35 11.39
CA ALA A 416 8.13 -9.85 10.70
C ALA A 416 6.89 -10.34 11.46
N ARG A 417 6.27 -9.46 12.21
CA ARG A 417 5.15 -9.81 13.10
C ARG A 417 3.83 -9.82 12.33
N ASP A 418 3.48 -10.96 11.74
CA ASP A 418 2.08 -11.28 11.44
C ASP A 418 1.54 -12.30 12.47
N ALA A 419 0.51 -11.85 13.18
CA ALA A 419 -0.65 -12.61 13.63
C ALA A 419 -0.38 -13.99 14.27
N GLY A 420 0.16 -14.00 15.49
CA GLY A 420 0.33 -15.23 16.25
C GLY A 420 0.53 -15.00 17.74
N ARG A 421 -0.45 -14.34 18.38
CA ARG A 421 -0.65 -14.18 19.84
C ARG A 421 0.57 -13.64 20.62
N SER A 422 0.40 -12.44 21.18
CA SER A 422 0.42 -12.10 22.62
C SER A 422 1.33 -12.86 23.63
N SER A 423 1.84 -14.06 23.38
CA SER A 423 2.74 -14.82 24.25
C SER A 423 4.23 -14.72 23.90
N ASP A 424 4.62 -14.36 22.67
CA ASP A 424 6.06 -14.33 22.28
C ASP A 424 6.69 -12.92 22.30
N ILE A 425 5.90 -11.87 22.51
CA ILE A 425 6.42 -10.53 22.88
C ILE A 425 7.14 -10.58 24.25
N LEU A 426 6.83 -11.58 25.08
CA LEU A 426 7.55 -11.86 26.32
C LEU A 426 8.90 -12.57 26.12
N ARG A 427 9.28 -12.96 24.89
CA ARG A 427 10.49 -13.78 24.66
C ARG A 427 11.67 -13.05 24.00
N SER A 428 11.47 -11.92 23.32
CA SER A 428 12.59 -11.11 22.78
C SER A 428 13.15 -10.09 23.78
N GLY A 429 12.50 -9.90 24.93
CA GLY A 429 12.72 -8.69 25.73
C GLY A 429 12.30 -7.44 24.96
N GLY A 430 12.11 -6.33 25.67
CA GLY A 430 11.69 -5.06 25.10
C GLY A 430 10.93 -4.22 26.11
N CYS A 431 10.67 -2.98 25.73
CA CYS A 431 10.06 -1.97 26.56
C CYS A 431 8.59 -1.91 26.20
N THR A 432 7.74 -2.02 27.20
CA THR A 432 6.29 -1.96 27.05
C THR A 432 5.81 -0.69 27.72
N VAL A 433 5.47 0.31 26.91
CA VAL A 433 5.00 1.61 27.39
C VAL A 433 3.48 1.65 27.27
N PRO A 434 2.72 1.56 28.37
CA PRO A 434 1.29 1.85 28.31
C PRO A 434 1.08 3.32 27.97
N PHE A 435 0.00 3.66 27.28
CA PHE A 435 -0.32 5.05 26.95
C PHE A 435 -0.31 6.01 28.16
N GLY A 436 -0.69 5.54 29.35
CA GLY A 436 -0.62 6.33 30.59
C GLY A 436 0.79 6.65 31.09
N ALA A 437 1.84 6.05 30.50
CA ALA A 437 3.23 6.34 30.79
C ALA A 437 3.89 7.27 29.75
N LEU A 438 3.15 7.69 28.72
CA LEU A 438 3.62 8.73 27.80
C LEU A 438 3.68 10.09 28.50
N PRO A 439 4.64 10.96 28.13
CA PRO A 439 4.65 12.34 28.61
C PRO A 439 3.34 13.04 28.27
N TYR A 440 2.80 13.77 29.23
CA TYR A 440 1.53 14.47 29.07
C TYR A 440 1.55 15.80 29.82
N PRO A 441 0.98 16.89 29.24
CA PRO A 441 0.44 16.98 27.88
C PRO A 441 1.54 17.13 26.80
N GLU A 442 2.79 17.37 27.18
CA GLU A 442 3.91 17.66 26.28
C GLU A 442 4.54 16.39 25.69
N GLN A 443 3.70 15.55 25.09
CA GLN A 443 4.11 14.33 24.41
C GLN A 443 4.97 14.64 23.17
N PRO A 444 6.15 14.01 22.99
CA PRO A 444 6.88 14.09 21.74
C PRO A 444 6.18 13.33 20.61
N LEU A 445 6.52 13.65 19.37
CA LEU A 445 6.24 12.72 18.26
C LEU A 445 7.10 11.48 18.47
N ILE A 446 6.50 10.30 18.31
CA ILE A 446 7.18 9.02 18.40
C ILE A 446 7.25 8.46 16.99
N LEU A 447 8.45 8.46 16.40
CA LEU A 447 8.66 8.19 14.98
C LEU A 447 9.56 7.00 14.77
N VAL A 448 9.40 6.36 13.61
CA VAL A 448 10.39 5.44 13.08
C VAL A 448 11.60 6.26 12.63
N PRO A 449 12.82 6.00 13.14
CA PRO A 449 13.98 6.86 12.92
C PRO A 449 14.25 7.18 11.46
N GLY A 450 14.45 8.48 11.18
CA GLY A 450 14.79 8.95 9.84
C GLY A 450 13.65 8.91 8.82
N THR A 451 12.43 8.60 9.26
CA THR A 451 11.24 8.55 8.39
C THR A 451 10.22 9.62 8.78
N GLU A 452 9.16 9.74 7.99
CA GLU A 452 8.00 10.60 8.28
C GLU A 452 6.83 9.81 8.88
N LYS A 453 7.10 8.61 9.42
CA LYS A 453 6.08 7.69 9.93
C LYS A 453 6.09 7.64 11.46
N PHE A 454 4.90 7.67 12.04
CA PHE A 454 4.70 7.37 13.45
C PHE A 454 5.07 5.91 13.76
N TRP A 455 5.66 5.70 14.93
CA TRP A 455 5.81 4.38 15.52
C TRP A 455 4.54 4.07 16.30
N HIS A 456 3.52 3.48 15.68
CA HIS A 456 2.27 3.13 16.37
C HIS A 456 2.37 1.79 17.14
N PRO A 457 1.50 1.53 18.13
CA PRO A 457 1.29 0.18 18.65
C PRO A 457 0.96 -0.82 17.53
N LEU A 458 1.22 -2.10 17.80
CA LEU A 458 0.90 -3.18 16.86
C LEU A 458 -0.57 -3.59 16.93
N ASP A 459 -1.24 -3.29 18.03
CA ASP A 459 -2.61 -3.73 18.31
C ASP A 459 -3.36 -2.74 19.22
N GLU A 460 -4.60 -3.09 19.55
CA GLU A 460 -5.55 -2.32 20.33
C GLU A 460 -5.29 -2.32 21.85
N THR A 461 -4.20 -2.95 22.33
CA THR A 461 -3.95 -3.18 23.77
C THR A 461 -3.60 -1.92 24.57
N ARG A 462 -3.46 -0.76 23.91
CA ARG A 462 -3.01 0.51 24.51
C ARG A 462 -1.58 0.46 25.06
N GLN A 463 -0.79 -0.47 24.56
CA GLN A 463 0.62 -0.64 24.92
C GLN A 463 1.48 -0.50 23.68
N ILE A 464 2.51 0.34 23.78
CA ILE A 464 3.51 0.51 22.73
C ILE A 464 4.66 -0.42 23.07
N LEU A 465 5.01 -1.28 22.12
CA LEU A 465 6.19 -2.11 22.25
C LEU A 465 7.37 -1.51 21.49
N PHE A 466 8.49 -1.41 22.19
CA PHE A 466 9.78 -1.04 21.66
C PHE A 466 10.77 -2.18 21.86
N PRO A 467 11.20 -2.88 20.79
CA PRO A 467 12.19 -3.93 20.89
C PRO A 467 13.54 -3.41 21.40
N THR A 468 14.30 -4.25 22.13
CA THR A 468 15.60 -3.90 22.76
C THR A 468 16.62 -3.32 21.78
N ASP A 469 16.64 -3.79 20.52
CA ASP A 469 17.60 -3.38 19.49
C ASP A 469 17.02 -2.41 18.44
N SER A 470 15.90 -1.77 18.75
CA SER A 470 15.25 -0.84 17.83
C SER A 470 15.35 0.59 18.35
N PRO A 471 16.17 1.45 17.72
CA PRO A 471 16.16 2.87 18.07
C PRO A 471 14.79 3.46 17.71
N VAL A 472 14.31 4.37 18.55
CA VAL A 472 13.09 5.13 18.34
C VAL A 472 13.46 6.59 18.33
N GLU A 473 12.89 7.34 17.39
CA GLU A 473 13.11 8.78 17.31
C GLU A 473 11.98 9.50 18.04
N LEU A 474 12.35 10.31 19.03
CA LEU A 474 11.44 11.26 19.66
C LEU A 474 11.73 12.65 19.13
N VAL A 475 10.69 13.43 18.83
CA VAL A 475 10.82 14.77 18.28
C VAL A 475 9.94 15.78 19.02
N CYS A 476 10.51 16.95 19.31
CA CYS A 476 9.86 18.09 19.95
C CYS A 476 10.12 19.38 19.17
N GLN A 477 9.12 20.25 19.05
CA GLN A 477 9.26 21.51 18.32
C GLN A 477 10.33 22.44 18.90
N GLN A 478 10.33 22.63 20.23
CA GLN A 478 11.22 23.53 20.96
C GLN A 478 12.16 22.76 21.92
N GLY A 479 12.43 21.50 21.60
CA GLY A 479 13.27 20.60 22.37
C GLY A 479 12.63 19.94 23.58
N PHE A 480 13.42 19.15 24.30
CA PHE A 480 12.99 18.35 25.45
C PHE A 480 13.23 19.09 26.76
N ARG A 481 12.41 18.88 27.79
CA ARG A 481 12.65 19.47 29.13
C ARG A 481 14.03 19.13 29.69
N LEU A 482 14.48 17.91 29.46
CA LEU A 482 15.80 17.42 29.88
C LEU A 482 16.91 17.84 28.92
N PHE A 483 16.58 18.11 27.64
CA PHE A 483 17.53 18.48 26.60
C PHE A 483 16.98 19.64 25.75
N PRO A 484 16.93 20.88 26.29
CA PRO A 484 16.24 21.99 25.64
C PRO A 484 16.78 22.33 24.25
N GLU A 485 18.08 22.12 24.02
CA GLU A 485 18.74 22.39 22.74
C GLU A 485 18.51 21.31 21.68
N LYS A 486 17.98 20.14 22.06
CA LYS A 486 17.77 19.01 21.14
C LYS A 486 16.33 18.94 20.68
N ARG A 487 16.06 19.16 19.39
CA ARG A 487 14.72 19.02 18.80
C ARG A 487 14.35 17.57 18.45
N ALA A 488 15.34 16.71 18.30
CA ALA A 488 15.14 15.27 18.09
C ALA A 488 16.18 14.48 18.90
N ILE A 489 15.77 13.33 19.44
CA ILE A 489 16.63 12.37 20.13
C ILE A 489 16.33 10.96 19.67
N GLN A 490 17.35 10.10 19.65
CA GLN A 490 17.17 8.66 19.52
C GLN A 490 17.25 8.00 20.88
N ILE A 491 16.33 7.08 21.14
CA ILE A 491 16.24 6.32 22.39
C ILE A 491 16.25 4.83 22.10
N GLU A 492 16.90 4.07 22.98
CA GLU A 492 17.00 2.60 22.88
C GLU A 492 16.33 1.96 24.10
N CYS A 493 15.64 0.85 23.90
CA CYS A 493 14.98 0.19 25.02
C CYS A 493 16.00 -0.44 25.99
N VAL A 494 15.78 -0.25 27.30
CA VAL A 494 16.50 -0.93 28.38
C VAL A 494 15.62 -2.03 28.99
N SER A 495 14.50 -1.64 29.61
CA SER A 495 13.51 -2.54 30.22
C SER A 495 12.24 -1.77 30.58
N ASP A 496 11.07 -2.40 30.53
CA ASP A 496 9.78 -1.79 30.92
C ASP A 496 9.49 -0.45 30.23
N ASP A 497 9.42 0.66 30.96
CA ASP A 497 9.25 2.02 30.42
C ASP A 497 10.56 2.83 30.39
N GLN A 498 11.71 2.16 30.54
CA GLN A 498 13.04 2.79 30.61
C GLN A 498 13.81 2.70 29.29
N PHE A 499 14.40 3.81 28.90
CA PHE A 499 15.10 4.00 27.65
C PHE A 499 16.44 4.67 27.86
N ARG A 500 17.43 4.28 27.06
CA ARG A 500 18.76 4.85 27.04
C ARG A 500 18.86 5.95 25.99
N HIS A 501 19.41 7.10 26.38
CA HIS A 501 19.81 8.20 25.51
C HIS A 501 21.16 8.75 25.99
N ASP A 502 22.13 8.90 25.09
CA ASP A 502 23.49 9.39 25.41
C ASP A 502 24.15 8.69 26.63
N GLY A 503 23.94 7.39 26.78
CA GLY A 503 24.51 6.59 27.86
C GLY A 503 23.81 6.72 29.22
N GLN A 504 22.76 7.53 29.33
CA GLN A 504 21.92 7.68 30.53
C GLN A 504 20.55 7.03 30.32
N THR A 505 19.93 6.54 31.39
CA THR A 505 18.62 5.89 31.36
C THR A 505 17.53 6.81 31.89
N TYR A 506 16.42 6.92 31.15
CA TYR A 506 15.26 7.75 31.45
C TYR A 506 13.99 6.92 31.31
N ARG A 507 12.96 7.22 32.11
CA ARG A 507 11.61 6.70 31.84
C ARG A 507 10.95 7.48 30.71
N MET A 508 10.09 6.81 29.95
CA MET A 508 9.35 7.43 28.84
C MET A 508 8.66 8.74 29.26
N ARG A 509 8.02 8.76 30.43
CA ARG A 509 7.34 9.96 30.97
C ARG A 509 8.23 11.18 31.19
N GLU A 510 9.54 10.98 31.35
CA GLU A 510 10.52 12.05 31.61
C GLU A 510 10.98 12.72 30.30
N LEU A 511 10.81 12.04 29.16
CA LEU A 511 11.19 12.50 27.82
C LEU A 511 10.12 13.44 27.22
N ALA A 512 9.66 14.38 28.03
CA ALA A 512 8.64 15.37 27.67
C ALA A 512 9.23 16.52 26.85
N CYS A 513 8.44 17.07 25.92
CA CYS A 513 8.76 18.33 25.26
C CYS A 513 8.68 19.51 26.23
N THR A 514 9.43 20.57 25.93
CA THR A 514 9.34 21.85 26.65
C THR A 514 7.95 22.48 26.53
N THR A 515 7.35 22.36 25.35
CA THR A 515 6.04 22.89 25.02
C THR A 515 5.14 21.83 24.41
N TYR A 516 3.84 22.02 24.60
CA TYR A 516 2.81 21.30 23.85
C TYR A 516 2.92 21.63 22.35
N TRP A 517 3.11 20.62 21.49
CA TRP A 517 3.31 20.82 20.06
C TRP A 517 1.97 20.80 19.30
N LEU A 518 1.57 21.96 18.81
CA LEU A 518 0.45 22.11 17.89
C LEU A 518 0.86 21.80 16.46
N SER A 519 0.01 21.08 15.74
CA SER A 519 0.19 20.84 14.31
C SER A 519 0.11 22.14 13.50
N SER A 520 0.57 22.04 12.26
CA SER A 520 0.52 23.05 11.22
C SER A 520 -0.23 22.51 10.00
N ALA A 521 -0.60 23.40 9.08
CA ALA A 521 -1.24 23.01 7.82
C ALA A 521 -0.54 23.70 6.64
N ARG A 522 -0.26 22.95 5.58
CA ARG A 522 0.36 23.48 4.35
C ARG A 522 -0.49 23.13 3.13
N THR A 523 -0.71 24.13 2.27
CA THR A 523 -1.39 23.93 0.98
C THR A 523 -0.41 23.28 0.01
N THR A 524 -0.84 22.24 -0.69
CA THR A 524 -0.03 21.57 -1.71
C THR A 524 -0.39 22.08 -3.10
N GLN A 525 0.36 21.66 -4.12
CA GLN A 525 0.01 21.92 -5.52
C GLN A 525 -1.04 20.94 -6.06
N GLU A 526 -1.36 19.89 -5.30
CA GLU A 526 -2.32 18.85 -5.70
C GLU A 526 -3.74 19.42 -5.69
N ARG A 527 -4.48 19.11 -6.74
CA ARG A 527 -5.90 19.44 -6.88
C ARG A 527 -6.74 18.20 -6.66
N CYS A 528 -7.90 18.41 -6.06
CA CYS A 528 -8.89 17.38 -5.84
C CYS A 528 -10.19 17.75 -6.57
N HIS A 529 -11.34 17.56 -5.93
CA HIS A 529 -12.64 17.75 -6.55
C HIS A 529 -12.90 19.23 -6.94
N ASN A 530 -13.40 19.47 -8.16
CA ASN A 530 -13.75 20.79 -8.70
C ASN A 530 -12.65 21.87 -8.56
N GLY A 531 -11.38 21.49 -8.68
CA GLY A 531 -10.24 22.42 -8.60
C GLY A 531 -9.88 22.87 -7.18
N SER A 532 -10.55 22.31 -6.16
CA SER A 532 -10.18 22.46 -4.75
C SER A 532 -8.76 21.98 -4.49
N VAL A 533 -8.13 22.49 -3.43
CA VAL A 533 -6.73 22.20 -3.08
C VAL A 533 -6.64 21.05 -2.08
N ILE A 534 -5.56 20.28 -2.15
CA ILE A 534 -5.15 19.43 -1.03
C ILE A 534 -4.36 20.25 -0.02
N VAL A 535 -4.75 20.16 1.24
CA VAL A 535 -4.05 20.73 2.39
C VAL A 535 -3.56 19.58 3.27
N ASN A 536 -2.26 19.50 3.53
CA ASN A 536 -1.70 18.55 4.49
C ASN A 536 -1.80 19.15 5.90
N VAL A 537 -2.31 18.39 6.86
CA VAL A 537 -2.27 18.74 8.29
C VAL A 537 -1.28 17.80 8.98
N GLY A 538 -0.31 18.38 9.69
CA GLY A 538 0.78 17.60 10.27
C GLY A 538 1.83 18.44 10.98
N PHE A 539 3.05 17.91 11.06
CA PHE A 539 4.14 18.51 11.83
C PHE A 539 5.34 18.77 10.93
N GLU A 540 5.80 20.02 10.90
CA GLU A 540 7.04 20.42 10.24
C GLU A 540 8.23 20.19 11.17
N LEU A 541 9.11 19.25 10.79
CA LEU A 541 10.32 18.93 11.56
C LEU A 541 11.50 19.79 11.07
N SER A 542 11.56 20.00 9.76
CA SER A 542 12.47 20.93 9.06
C SER A 542 11.84 21.32 7.73
N ASP A 543 12.47 22.26 7.00
CA ASP A 543 12.06 22.71 5.67
C ASP A 543 11.87 21.57 4.65
N THR A 544 12.51 20.43 4.89
CA THR A 544 12.49 19.25 4.01
C THR A 544 11.85 18.01 4.63
N ARG A 545 11.37 18.07 5.88
CA ARG A 545 10.81 16.90 6.57
C ARG A 545 9.48 17.23 7.22
N TRP A 546 8.42 16.62 6.71
CA TRP A 546 7.06 16.85 7.17
C TRP A 546 6.39 15.53 7.55
N VAL A 547 5.96 15.43 8.80
CA VAL A 547 5.17 14.27 9.28
C VAL A 547 3.70 14.58 9.05
N ASN A 548 3.12 13.96 8.03
CA ASN A 548 1.71 14.13 7.69
C ASN A 548 0.81 13.32 8.63
N VAL A 549 -0.32 13.90 9.04
CA VAL A 549 -1.35 13.20 9.84
C VAL A 549 -2.56 12.86 8.96
N PHE A 550 -3.06 13.83 8.19
CA PHE A 550 -4.14 13.60 7.21
C PHE A 550 -4.16 14.67 6.12
N ASP A 551 -4.81 14.35 5.00
CA ASP A 551 -4.98 15.25 3.87
C ASP A 551 -6.41 15.76 3.78
N VAL A 552 -6.58 17.04 3.44
CA VAL A 552 -7.88 17.71 3.34
C VAL A 552 -8.09 18.21 1.91
N CYS A 553 -9.18 17.80 1.26
CA CYS A 553 -9.63 18.41 0.01
C CYS A 553 -10.51 19.63 0.33
N TYR A 554 -9.94 20.83 0.19
CA TYR A 554 -10.52 22.08 0.67
C TYR A 554 -10.86 23.05 -0.45
N ASN A 555 -12.09 23.55 -0.41
CA ASN A 555 -12.58 24.64 -1.24
C ASN A 555 -12.55 25.95 -0.43
N GLU A 556 -11.58 26.79 -0.74
CA GLU A 556 -11.36 28.07 -0.07
C GLU A 556 -12.51 29.07 -0.32
N GLN A 557 -13.08 29.08 -1.52
CA GLN A 557 -14.17 30.01 -1.85
C GLN A 557 -15.45 29.70 -1.08
N LEU A 558 -15.74 28.42 -0.87
CA LEU A 558 -16.93 27.95 -0.17
C LEU A 558 -16.72 27.74 1.33
N TYR A 559 -15.48 27.86 1.83
CA TYR A 559 -15.13 27.43 3.19
C TYR A 559 -15.59 26.00 3.48
N HIS A 560 -15.38 25.11 2.51
CA HIS A 560 -15.94 23.76 2.49
C HIS A 560 -14.85 22.70 2.35
N THR A 561 -14.93 21.66 3.17
CA THR A 561 -14.09 20.47 3.02
C THR A 561 -14.90 19.36 2.37
N HIS A 562 -14.48 18.96 1.17
CA HIS A 562 -15.09 17.83 0.45
C HIS A 562 -14.82 16.52 1.17
N PHE A 563 -13.55 16.26 1.50
CA PHE A 563 -13.14 15.08 2.23
C PHE A 563 -11.82 15.27 2.98
N VAL A 564 -11.60 14.39 3.95
CA VAL A 564 -10.35 14.16 4.65
C VAL A 564 -9.92 12.71 4.42
N ARG A 565 -8.69 12.52 3.95
CA ARG A 565 -8.06 11.22 3.71
C ARG A 565 -7.06 10.92 4.82
N HIS A 566 -7.23 9.77 5.47
CA HIS A 566 -6.33 9.26 6.50
C HIS A 566 -6.26 7.73 6.46
N SER A 567 -5.37 7.14 7.25
CA SER A 567 -5.21 5.68 7.34
C SER A 567 -5.59 5.17 8.72
N MET A 568 -6.20 3.99 8.76
CA MET A 568 -6.52 3.27 9.99
C MET A 568 -5.92 1.86 9.95
N HIS A 569 -5.50 1.37 11.11
CA HIS A 569 -4.97 0.04 11.34
C HIS A 569 -5.34 -0.41 12.77
N ARG A 570 -4.87 -1.59 13.17
CA ARG A 570 -5.30 -2.23 14.42
C ARG A 570 -5.17 -1.36 15.69
N ALA A 571 -4.15 -0.51 15.77
CA ALA A 571 -3.96 0.35 16.95
C ALA A 571 -5.04 1.42 17.12
N ASN A 572 -5.76 1.77 16.05
CA ASN A 572 -6.85 2.75 16.10
C ASN A 572 -8.03 2.23 16.95
N GLY A 573 -8.17 0.93 17.18
CA GLY A 573 -9.14 0.40 18.16
C GLY A 573 -8.74 0.68 19.61
N GLY A 574 -7.44 0.85 19.87
CA GLY A 574 -6.88 1.08 21.20
C GLY A 574 -6.63 2.55 21.55
N TYR A 575 -6.65 3.46 20.57
CA TYR A 575 -6.24 4.88 20.62
C TYR A 575 -6.12 5.55 22.02
N GLN A 576 -5.13 6.43 22.17
CA GLN A 576 -4.84 7.10 23.43
C GLN A 576 -6.04 7.92 23.93
N SER A 577 -6.39 7.77 25.20
CA SER A 577 -7.52 8.50 25.82
C SER A 577 -7.03 9.47 26.90
N GLY A 578 -7.87 10.43 27.29
CA GLY A 578 -7.53 11.41 28.34
C GLY A 578 -6.69 12.61 27.89
N ASN A 579 -6.28 12.68 26.62
CA ASN A 579 -5.61 13.84 26.03
C ASN A 579 -6.45 15.12 26.14
N PRO A 580 -5.85 16.27 26.51
CA PRO A 580 -6.60 17.51 26.60
C PRO A 580 -6.97 17.91 25.18
N ARG A 581 -8.17 18.45 25.01
CA ARG A 581 -8.63 18.94 23.71
C ARG A 581 -8.08 20.35 23.52
N PRO A 582 -7.34 20.64 22.44
CA PRO A 582 -6.94 22.01 22.15
C PRO A 582 -8.16 22.85 21.73
N ASN A 583 -7.95 24.16 21.62
CA ASN A 583 -8.91 25.04 20.96
C ASN A 583 -8.95 24.73 19.46
N TRP A 584 -10.02 25.13 18.79
CA TRP A 584 -10.11 25.00 17.33
C TRP A 584 -9.22 26.02 16.62
N TYR A 585 -8.57 25.60 15.55
CA TYR A 585 -7.66 26.42 14.75
C TYR A 585 -8.23 26.68 13.35
N GLN A 586 -8.41 27.94 12.99
CA GLN A 586 -8.83 28.32 11.62
C GLN A 586 -7.63 28.52 10.67
N GLY A 587 -6.47 28.92 11.20
CA GLY A 587 -5.30 29.25 10.39
C GLY A 587 -5.56 30.35 9.35
N ALA A 588 -4.83 30.29 8.24
CA ALA A 588 -4.95 31.23 7.12
C ALA A 588 -6.09 30.89 6.13
N TYR A 589 -6.92 29.88 6.45
CA TYR A 589 -7.89 29.31 5.50
C TYR A 589 -9.28 29.96 5.57
N TYR A 590 -9.53 30.79 6.59
CA TYR A 590 -10.81 31.49 6.78
C TYR A 590 -10.53 32.97 7.07
N THR A 591 -10.22 33.74 6.02
CA THR A 591 -9.67 35.11 6.13
C THR A 591 -10.73 36.17 6.35
N GLU A 592 -11.96 35.96 5.85
CA GLU A 592 -13.03 36.97 5.90
C GLU A 592 -14.03 36.77 7.04
N VAL A 593 -13.92 35.66 7.77
CA VAL A 593 -14.87 35.31 8.84
C VAL A 593 -14.15 34.69 10.03
N ASN A 594 -14.62 35.02 11.23
CA ASN A 594 -14.31 34.19 12.40
C ASN A 594 -15.19 32.93 12.31
N ILE A 595 -14.65 31.88 11.70
CA ILE A 595 -15.39 30.64 11.42
C ILE A 595 -15.95 30.03 12.72
N ASN A 596 -15.23 30.16 13.84
CA ASN A 596 -15.67 29.65 15.13
C ASN A 596 -16.95 30.35 15.65
N ASN A 597 -17.11 31.65 15.37
CA ASN A 597 -18.29 32.40 15.78
C ASN A 597 -19.58 31.91 15.11
N LEU A 598 -19.48 31.40 13.88
CA LEU A 598 -20.62 30.88 13.11
C LEU A 598 -21.29 29.68 13.78
N TYR A 599 -20.54 28.93 14.59
CA TYR A 599 -21.04 27.76 15.30
C TYR A 599 -21.72 28.11 16.64
N THR A 600 -21.81 29.37 17.03
CA THR A 600 -22.57 29.74 18.23
C THR A 600 -24.08 29.61 17.96
N VAL A 601 -24.85 29.16 18.97
CA VAL A 601 -26.31 29.01 18.87
C VAL A 601 -26.98 30.32 18.44
N ASN A 602 -26.54 31.45 19.00
CA ASN A 602 -27.07 32.76 18.65
C ASN A 602 -26.79 33.09 17.18
N LYS A 603 -25.55 32.86 16.70
CA LYS A 603 -25.23 33.16 15.30
C LYS A 603 -25.98 32.27 14.33
N GLN A 604 -26.15 30.98 14.66
CA GLN A 604 -26.96 30.06 13.87
C GLN A 604 -28.42 30.53 13.78
N ARG A 605 -29.03 30.98 14.88
CA ARG A 605 -30.40 31.52 14.89
C ARG A 605 -30.52 32.78 14.03
N GLU A 606 -29.59 33.72 14.17
CA GLU A 606 -29.56 34.92 13.33
C GLU A 606 -29.49 34.56 11.85
N THR A 607 -28.54 33.69 11.47
CA THR A 607 -28.35 33.28 10.09
C THR A 607 -29.57 32.52 9.55
N MET A 608 -30.13 31.58 10.32
CA MET A 608 -31.32 30.82 9.91
C MET A 608 -32.57 31.71 9.83
N ALA A 609 -32.72 32.70 10.70
CA ALA A 609 -33.83 33.65 10.64
C ALA A 609 -33.79 34.48 9.36
N LEU A 610 -32.59 34.85 8.89
CA LEU A 610 -32.39 35.52 7.59
C LEU A 610 -32.75 34.60 6.42
N ILE A 611 -32.25 33.36 6.43
CA ILE A 611 -32.49 32.40 5.34
C ILE A 611 -33.98 32.03 5.23
N LEU A 612 -34.63 31.77 6.36
CA LEU A 612 -36.02 31.29 6.43
C LEU A 612 -37.03 32.42 6.60
N ASN A 613 -36.57 33.68 6.61
CA ASN A 613 -37.38 34.87 6.84
C ASN A 613 -38.31 34.75 8.08
N SER A 614 -37.83 34.12 9.15
CA SER A 614 -38.62 33.87 10.37
C SER A 614 -37.75 33.54 11.57
N GLN A 615 -37.73 34.44 12.57
CA GLN A 615 -37.04 34.20 13.85
C GLN A 615 -37.66 33.05 14.64
N ALA A 616 -38.99 32.96 14.67
CA ALA A 616 -39.69 31.89 15.40
C ALA A 616 -39.33 30.50 14.83
N ARG A 617 -39.21 30.38 13.50
CA ARG A 617 -38.78 29.15 12.85
C ARG A 617 -37.33 28.82 13.15
N ALA A 618 -36.45 29.83 13.14
CA ALA A 618 -35.05 29.64 13.51
C ALA A 618 -34.88 29.17 14.97
N ASP A 619 -35.66 29.72 15.90
CA ASP A 619 -35.63 29.34 17.32
C ASP A 619 -36.18 27.92 17.57
N GLU A 620 -37.10 27.46 16.74
CA GLU A 620 -37.64 26.09 16.75
C GLU A 620 -36.58 25.07 16.28
N LEU A 621 -35.91 25.39 15.17
CA LEU A 621 -34.90 24.53 14.54
C LEU A 621 -33.56 24.54 15.28
N VAL A 622 -33.15 25.67 15.85
CA VAL A 622 -31.94 25.82 16.65
C VAL A 622 -32.33 26.21 18.06
N GLN A 623 -32.15 25.28 18.99
CA GLN A 623 -32.63 25.44 20.36
C GLN A 623 -31.47 25.81 21.28
N ASN A 624 -30.80 24.84 21.89
CA ASN A 624 -29.74 25.14 22.85
C ASN A 624 -28.75 23.98 22.99
N THR A 625 -27.68 24.24 23.73
CA THR A 625 -26.63 23.25 23.98
C THR A 625 -27.06 22.13 24.92
N ALA A 626 -28.09 22.34 25.76
CA ALA A 626 -28.52 21.36 26.75
C ALA A 626 -29.32 20.21 26.12
N ASN A 627 -30.10 20.48 25.07
CA ASN A 627 -30.86 19.45 24.35
C ASN A 627 -30.18 18.96 23.06
N GLY A 628 -29.04 19.54 22.68
CA GLY A 628 -28.26 19.09 21.52
C GLY A 628 -28.87 19.46 20.16
N ILE A 629 -29.85 20.36 20.12
CA ILE A 629 -30.48 20.81 18.86
C ILE A 629 -29.80 22.11 18.40
N TYR A 630 -28.60 21.96 17.87
CA TYR A 630 -27.79 23.00 17.23
C TYR A 630 -26.72 22.34 16.35
N MET A 631 -26.14 23.06 15.40
CA MET A 631 -25.00 22.55 14.63
C MET A 631 -23.69 22.75 15.40
N ALA A 632 -23.04 21.65 15.76
CA ALA A 632 -21.69 21.64 16.31
C ALA A 632 -20.63 21.61 15.20
N ARG A 633 -19.38 21.80 15.62
CA ARG A 633 -18.18 21.57 14.80
C ARG A 633 -17.97 20.07 14.66
N GLY A 634 -18.72 19.46 13.74
CA GLY A 634 -18.65 18.04 13.44
C GLY A 634 -17.33 17.71 12.80
N HIS A 635 -16.54 16.84 13.44
CA HIS A 635 -15.30 16.36 12.86
C HIS A 635 -15.61 15.57 11.58
N ILE A 636 -14.82 15.78 10.53
CA ILE A 636 -14.93 14.99 9.30
C ILE A 636 -14.16 13.68 9.49
N ALA A 637 -12.85 13.73 9.74
CA ALA A 637 -12.10 12.63 10.34
C ALA A 637 -12.17 12.73 11.87
N ALA A 638 -12.61 11.65 12.54
CA ALA A 638 -12.88 11.71 13.96
C ALA A 638 -11.59 11.83 14.75
N ARG A 639 -11.62 12.55 15.88
CA ARG A 639 -10.47 12.62 16.78
C ARG A 639 -9.93 11.22 17.12
N ALA A 640 -10.82 10.31 17.51
CA ALA A 640 -10.46 8.97 17.94
C ALA A 640 -9.99 8.05 16.79
N ASP A 641 -10.09 8.48 15.54
CA ASP A 641 -9.54 7.74 14.40
C ASP A 641 -8.01 7.86 14.32
N PHE A 642 -7.38 8.58 15.27
CA PHE A 642 -5.93 8.76 15.38
C PHE A 642 -5.38 8.22 16.71
N VAL A 643 -4.19 7.62 16.66
CA VAL A 643 -3.65 6.79 17.74
C VAL A 643 -3.12 7.64 18.89
N TYR A 644 -2.19 8.55 18.63
CA TYR A 644 -1.53 9.34 19.66
C TYR A 644 -2.26 10.65 19.97
N GLY A 645 -2.07 11.16 21.20
CA GLY A 645 -2.60 12.45 21.59
C GLY A 645 -2.19 13.58 20.66
N THR A 646 -0.94 13.61 20.20
CA THR A 646 -0.44 14.60 19.23
C THR A 646 -1.21 14.56 17.90
N GLU A 647 -1.44 13.36 17.35
CA GLU A 647 -2.25 13.17 16.13
C GLU A 647 -3.71 13.60 16.35
N GLN A 648 -4.31 13.18 17.48
CA GLN A 648 -5.68 13.55 17.87
C GLN A 648 -5.87 15.06 18.01
N ASN A 649 -4.85 15.78 18.44
CA ASN A 649 -4.92 17.23 18.61
C ASN A 649 -4.83 17.94 17.25
N ALA A 650 -4.20 17.31 16.25
CA ALA A 650 -4.18 17.79 14.88
C ALA A 650 -5.55 17.75 14.20
N THR A 651 -6.55 17.06 14.76
CA THR A 651 -7.90 17.02 14.16
C THR A 651 -8.73 18.28 14.41
N PHE A 652 -8.27 19.19 15.28
CA PHE A 652 -9.00 20.41 15.69
C PHE A 652 -8.80 21.61 14.75
N TRP A 653 -8.36 21.37 13.52
CA TRP A 653 -8.39 22.37 12.46
C TRP A 653 -9.82 22.49 11.90
N PHE A 654 -10.29 23.71 11.63
CA PHE A 654 -11.58 23.91 10.95
C PHE A 654 -11.61 23.29 9.55
N LEU A 655 -10.44 23.10 8.92
CA LEU A 655 -10.26 22.28 7.72
C LEU A 655 -10.81 20.84 7.86
N ASN A 656 -10.88 20.31 9.08
CA ASN A 656 -11.44 18.99 9.39
C ASN A 656 -12.83 19.09 10.07
N ALA A 657 -13.54 20.21 9.88
CA ALA A 657 -14.86 20.41 10.45
C ALA A 657 -15.89 20.83 9.41
N ALA A 658 -17.13 20.41 9.64
CA ALA A 658 -18.30 20.96 8.95
C ALA A 658 -19.48 21.10 9.95
N PRO A 659 -20.53 21.86 9.60
CA PRO A 659 -21.73 22.00 10.44
C PRO A 659 -22.48 20.67 10.59
N GLN A 660 -22.59 20.16 11.81
CA GLN A 660 -23.25 18.88 12.08
C GLN A 660 -24.22 19.02 13.24
N TRP A 661 -25.47 18.58 13.08
CA TRP A 661 -26.44 18.58 14.18
C TRP A 661 -25.91 17.77 15.37
N GLN A 662 -25.89 18.36 16.57
CA GLN A 662 -25.19 17.78 17.72
C GLN A 662 -25.83 16.47 18.22
N ASN A 663 -27.14 16.34 18.13
CA ASN A 663 -27.88 15.10 18.40
C ASN A 663 -27.61 13.99 17.37
N PHE A 664 -27.11 14.31 16.18
CA PHE A 664 -26.56 13.34 15.22
C PHE A 664 -25.08 13.06 15.49
N ASN A 665 -24.26 14.11 15.56
CA ASN A 665 -22.81 14.07 15.81
C ASN A 665 -22.46 13.24 17.06
N GLY A 666 -23.01 13.62 18.22
CA GLY A 666 -22.65 13.03 19.50
C GLY A 666 -23.40 11.75 19.87
N VAL A 667 -24.20 11.20 18.95
CA VAL A 667 -25.01 10.00 19.23
C VAL A 667 -24.85 8.97 18.10
N ASN A 668 -25.59 9.09 16.99
CA ASN A 668 -25.60 8.04 15.98
C ASN A 668 -24.30 8.02 15.15
N TRP A 669 -23.75 9.20 14.83
CA TRP A 669 -22.48 9.29 14.10
C TRP A 669 -21.29 8.82 14.92
N GLU A 670 -21.25 9.17 16.22
CA GLU A 670 -20.23 8.67 17.14
C GLU A 670 -20.23 7.13 17.22
N ARG A 671 -21.42 6.50 17.25
CA ARG A 671 -21.52 5.03 17.24
C ARG A 671 -21.01 4.41 15.94
N VAL A 672 -21.25 5.04 14.80
CA VAL A 672 -20.66 4.65 13.51
C VAL A 672 -19.14 4.71 13.60
N GLU A 673 -18.59 5.83 14.04
CA GLU A 673 -17.15 6.03 14.19
C GLU A 673 -16.54 5.02 15.16
N SER A 674 -17.21 4.73 16.29
CA SER A 674 -16.77 3.71 17.24
C SER A 674 -16.78 2.32 16.63
N SER A 675 -17.84 1.96 15.91
CA SER A 675 -17.95 0.66 15.28
C SER A 675 -16.88 0.45 14.20
N ILE A 676 -16.50 1.50 13.47
CA ILE A 676 -15.39 1.45 12.52
C ILE A 676 -14.06 1.18 13.23
N ARG A 677 -13.81 1.86 14.36
CA ARG A 677 -12.60 1.61 15.17
C ARG A 677 -12.58 0.20 15.73
N ASP A 678 -13.71 -0.31 16.22
CA ASP A 678 -13.82 -1.69 16.71
C ASP A 678 -13.62 -2.70 15.57
N PHE A 679 -14.18 -2.41 14.39
CA PHE A 679 -14.03 -3.23 13.20
C PHE A 679 -12.57 -3.36 12.78
N VAL A 680 -11.85 -2.25 12.71
CA VAL A 680 -10.42 -2.22 12.36
C VAL A 680 -9.56 -2.77 13.49
N GLY A 681 -9.85 -2.42 14.75
CA GLY A 681 -9.09 -2.87 15.92
C GLY A 681 -9.17 -4.37 16.17
N GLY A 682 -10.31 -4.99 15.83
CA GLY A 682 -10.46 -6.44 15.90
C GLY A 682 -9.76 -7.21 14.78
N ARG A 683 -9.11 -6.52 13.83
CA ARG A 683 -8.60 -7.11 12.59
C ARG A 683 -7.19 -6.61 12.25
N ASP A 684 -6.45 -7.45 11.55
CA ASP A 684 -5.23 -7.00 10.87
C ASP A 684 -5.58 -6.48 9.47
N LEU A 685 -6.28 -5.35 9.45
CA LEU A 685 -6.87 -4.78 8.25
C LEU A 685 -6.54 -3.28 8.14
N PRO A 686 -5.44 -2.92 7.48
CA PRO A 686 -5.14 -1.53 7.15
C PRO A 686 -6.19 -0.99 6.17
N LEU A 687 -6.75 0.18 6.46
CA LEU A 687 -7.73 0.85 5.63
C LEU A 687 -7.26 2.26 5.26
N THR A 688 -7.47 2.64 4.01
CA THR A 688 -7.52 4.05 3.62
C THR A 688 -8.94 4.54 3.81
N VAL A 689 -9.11 5.61 4.58
CA VAL A 689 -10.43 6.15 4.96
C VAL A 689 -10.61 7.53 4.36
N TYR A 690 -11.68 7.68 3.58
CA TYR A 690 -12.14 8.96 3.06
C TYR A 690 -13.38 9.38 3.84
N SER A 691 -13.21 10.29 4.79
CA SER A 691 -14.35 10.89 5.50
C SER A 691 -14.72 12.19 4.82
N GLY A 692 -15.99 12.48 4.57
CA GLY A 692 -16.34 13.69 3.83
C GLY A 692 -17.78 14.13 3.99
N THR A 693 -18.12 15.17 3.25
CA THR A 693 -19.45 15.79 3.27
C THR A 693 -19.95 16.04 1.86
N TYR A 694 -21.27 15.98 1.66
CA TYR A 694 -21.88 16.21 0.36
C TYR A 694 -23.23 16.90 0.47
N GLY A 695 -23.55 17.70 -0.55
CA GLY A 695 -24.78 18.49 -0.66
C GLY A 695 -24.90 19.59 0.39
N VAL A 696 -25.99 20.35 0.34
CA VAL A 696 -26.36 21.33 1.37
C VAL A 696 -27.75 20.96 1.88
N GLN A 697 -27.90 20.83 3.20
CA GLN A 697 -29.20 20.48 3.77
C GLN A 697 -30.19 21.63 3.60
N LYS A 698 -31.47 21.27 3.52
CA LYS A 698 -32.55 22.24 3.40
C LYS A 698 -33.49 22.21 4.59
N GLN A 699 -34.00 23.37 4.97
CA GLN A 699 -35.06 23.51 5.98
C GLN A 699 -36.24 24.27 5.40
N ALA A 700 -37.44 23.83 5.77
CA ALA A 700 -38.67 24.52 5.39
C ALA A 700 -38.82 25.83 6.19
N ASP A 701 -39.17 26.92 5.49
CA ASP A 701 -39.62 28.16 6.09
C ASP A 701 -41.05 28.05 6.66
N GLY A 702 -41.61 29.17 7.13
CA GLY A 702 -42.97 29.21 7.66
C GLY A 702 -44.09 28.93 6.65
N ASN A 703 -43.79 28.96 5.35
CA ASN A 703 -44.73 28.66 4.26
C ASN A 703 -44.59 27.22 3.74
N GLY A 704 -43.56 26.50 4.18
CA GLY A 704 -43.25 25.15 3.72
C GLY A 704 -42.24 25.09 2.57
N ASP A 705 -41.67 26.22 2.15
CA ASP A 705 -40.67 26.28 1.09
C ASP A 705 -39.28 25.93 1.66
N TYR A 706 -38.54 25.07 0.96
CA TYR A 706 -37.24 24.56 1.42
C TYR A 706 -36.08 25.42 0.96
N HIS A 707 -35.27 25.90 1.93
CA HIS A 707 -34.09 26.73 1.68
C HIS A 707 -32.81 26.05 2.15
N GLU A 708 -31.73 26.20 1.38
CA GLU A 708 -30.41 25.68 1.74
C GLU A 708 -29.82 26.42 2.94
N ILE A 709 -29.21 25.68 3.85
CA ILE A 709 -28.63 26.23 5.07
C ILE A 709 -27.12 26.44 4.91
N TRP A 710 -26.70 27.69 5.06
CA TRP A 710 -25.31 28.15 5.03
C TRP A 710 -25.00 28.88 6.32
N LEU A 711 -23.86 28.61 6.95
CA LEU A 711 -23.51 29.27 8.22
C LEU A 711 -22.94 30.67 8.00
N ASP A 712 -22.30 30.90 6.86
CA ASP A 712 -21.85 32.21 6.42
C ASP A 712 -22.71 32.68 5.24
N PHE A 713 -23.76 33.43 5.55
CA PHE A 713 -24.79 33.86 4.62
C PHE A 713 -24.99 35.36 4.66
N ASP A 714 -25.07 35.98 3.49
CA ASP A 714 -25.47 37.37 3.33
C ASP A 714 -26.38 37.51 2.10
N ALA A 715 -27.65 37.82 2.32
CA ALA A 715 -28.62 37.97 1.25
C ALA A 715 -28.37 39.24 0.40
N SER A 716 -27.74 40.27 0.96
CA SER A 716 -27.49 41.53 0.26
C SER A 716 -26.30 41.43 -0.72
N GLU A 717 -25.29 40.64 -0.35
CA GLU A 717 -24.11 40.38 -1.17
C GLU A 717 -24.22 39.09 -2.00
N GLY A 718 -25.25 38.27 -1.75
CA GLY A 718 -25.41 36.93 -2.34
C GLY A 718 -24.40 35.91 -1.81
N ARG A 719 -23.74 36.20 -0.68
CA ARG A 719 -22.67 35.38 -0.10
C ARG A 719 -23.23 34.10 0.50
N ARG A 720 -22.64 32.95 0.11
CA ARG A 720 -23.00 31.60 0.59
C ARG A 720 -21.73 30.77 0.79
N ARG A 721 -21.28 30.64 2.04
CA ARG A 721 -20.09 29.85 2.43
C ARG A 721 -20.37 29.06 3.71
N ALA A 722 -19.46 28.15 4.05
CA ALA A 722 -19.61 27.20 5.15
C ALA A 722 -20.96 26.45 5.07
N PRO A 723 -21.19 25.67 4.00
CA PRO A 723 -22.45 24.94 3.81
C PRO A 723 -22.69 24.02 5.00
N ALA A 724 -23.94 23.95 5.48
CA ALA A 724 -24.36 22.87 6.35
C ALA A 724 -24.64 21.64 5.47
N PRO A 725 -23.78 20.61 5.48
CA PRO A 725 -23.86 19.54 4.51
C PRO A 725 -25.15 18.72 4.66
N ALA A 726 -25.65 18.19 3.55
CA ALA A 726 -26.79 17.28 3.55
C ALA A 726 -26.44 15.93 4.17
N ILE A 727 -25.26 15.41 3.86
CA ILE A 727 -24.76 14.13 4.38
C ILE A 727 -23.31 14.22 4.83
N TYR A 728 -22.98 13.42 5.83
CA TYR A 728 -21.62 13.00 6.18
C TYR A 728 -21.40 11.58 5.65
N TYR A 729 -20.19 11.27 5.22
CA TYR A 729 -19.86 9.91 4.80
C TYR A 729 -18.46 9.47 5.28
N LYS A 730 -18.28 8.15 5.37
CA LYS A 730 -16.98 7.49 5.50
C LYS A 730 -16.89 6.36 4.48
N ILE A 731 -15.93 6.45 3.58
CA ILE A 731 -15.57 5.34 2.68
C ILE A 731 -14.39 4.62 3.32
N LEU A 732 -14.59 3.35 3.62
CA LEU A 732 -13.54 2.44 4.09
C LEU A 732 -13.02 1.67 2.88
N HIS A 733 -11.72 1.78 2.59
CA HIS A 733 -11.10 1.09 1.46
C HIS A 733 -9.94 0.20 1.94
N ASP A 734 -10.14 -1.10 1.82
CA ASP A 734 -9.10 -2.11 1.91
C ASP A 734 -8.43 -2.24 0.54
N GLU A 735 -7.34 -1.50 0.36
CA GLU A 735 -6.55 -1.49 -0.87
C GLU A 735 -5.97 -2.88 -1.19
N ARG A 736 -5.64 -3.68 -0.17
CA ARG A 736 -5.03 -5.00 -0.35
C ARG A 736 -5.97 -5.96 -1.05
N ASN A 737 -7.25 -5.92 -0.69
CA ASN A 737 -8.26 -6.80 -1.26
C ASN A 737 -9.14 -6.13 -2.31
N ASN A 738 -8.89 -4.84 -2.60
CA ASN A 738 -9.77 -3.96 -3.37
C ASN A 738 -11.25 -4.09 -2.92
N ALA A 739 -11.44 -4.02 -1.61
CA ALA A 739 -12.75 -4.11 -0.98
C ALA A 739 -13.09 -2.79 -0.30
N GLY A 740 -14.36 -2.39 -0.32
CA GLY A 740 -14.75 -1.14 0.30
C GLY A 740 -16.23 -1.04 0.62
N ILE A 741 -16.56 -0.10 1.50
CA ILE A 741 -17.94 0.23 1.85
C ILE A 741 -18.05 1.72 2.13
N ALA A 742 -19.13 2.35 1.65
CA ALA A 742 -19.48 3.72 1.99
C ALA A 742 -20.55 3.71 3.08
N ILE A 743 -20.29 4.38 4.19
CA ILE A 743 -21.23 4.57 5.30
C ILE A 743 -21.66 6.03 5.27
N VAL A 744 -22.97 6.28 5.32
CA VAL A 744 -23.55 7.60 5.12
C VAL A 744 -24.48 7.95 6.26
N GLY A 745 -24.37 9.17 6.77
CA GLY A 745 -25.25 9.74 7.78
C GLY A 745 -25.90 11.02 7.25
N VAL A 746 -27.22 11.10 7.39
CA VAL A 746 -28.03 12.24 6.98
C VAL A 746 -27.99 13.30 8.06
N ASN A 747 -27.41 14.44 7.71
CA ASN A 747 -27.24 15.58 8.62
C ASN A 747 -28.46 16.50 8.59
N ASN A 748 -29.64 15.92 8.75
CA ASN A 748 -30.88 16.67 8.90
C ASN A 748 -31.85 15.91 9.82
N VAL A 749 -32.07 16.45 11.01
CA VAL A 749 -32.88 15.84 12.07
C VAL A 749 -34.30 16.42 12.15
N HIS A 750 -34.65 17.32 11.22
CA HIS A 750 -35.91 18.09 11.23
C HIS A 750 -36.88 17.69 10.12
N VAL A 751 -36.44 16.88 9.16
CA VAL A 751 -37.24 16.47 8.00
C VAL A 751 -37.89 15.10 8.22
N PRO A 752 -39.09 14.87 7.68
CA PRO A 752 -39.77 13.59 7.81
C PRO A 752 -39.10 12.52 6.92
N LEU A 753 -39.41 11.24 7.19
CA LEU A 753 -38.75 10.10 6.54
C LEU A 753 -38.87 10.14 5.01
N GLU A 754 -40.01 10.58 4.50
CA GLU A 754 -40.32 10.63 3.08
C GLU A 754 -39.32 11.53 2.33
N VAL A 755 -38.99 12.69 2.93
CA VAL A 755 -38.00 13.64 2.39
C VAL A 755 -36.58 13.05 2.48
N ILE A 756 -36.27 12.34 3.56
CA ILE A 756 -34.97 11.67 3.70
C ILE A 756 -34.76 10.65 2.58
N LEU A 757 -35.76 9.79 2.35
CA LEU A 757 -35.68 8.73 1.35
C LEU A 757 -35.62 9.26 -0.08
N SER A 758 -36.27 10.40 -0.39
CA SER A 758 -36.26 10.97 -1.74
C SER A 758 -35.05 11.87 -2.03
N GLU A 759 -34.56 12.64 -1.06
CA GLU A 759 -33.56 13.69 -1.28
C GLU A 759 -32.17 13.36 -0.70
N TYR A 760 -32.07 12.53 0.34
CA TYR A 760 -30.81 12.33 1.08
C TYR A 760 -30.21 10.91 0.93
N VAL A 761 -30.99 9.94 0.47
CA VAL A 761 -30.51 8.59 0.13
C VAL A 761 -30.08 8.57 -1.33
N VAL A 762 -28.78 8.73 -1.57
CA VAL A 762 -28.22 8.95 -2.92
C VAL A 762 -27.84 7.67 -3.66
N CYS A 763 -27.87 6.53 -2.98
CA CYS A 763 -27.50 5.22 -3.51
C CYS A 763 -28.33 4.14 -2.83
N ARG A 764 -28.30 2.92 -3.38
CA ARG A 764 -29.01 1.77 -2.80
C ARG A 764 -28.52 1.53 -1.38
N ASP A 765 -29.44 1.63 -0.41
CA ASP A 765 -29.19 1.30 0.99
C ASP A 765 -28.95 -0.22 1.14
N ILE A 766 -27.73 -0.58 1.54
CA ILE A 766 -27.31 -1.95 1.91
C ILE A 766 -27.05 -2.05 3.43
N GLY A 767 -27.47 -1.07 4.22
CA GLY A 767 -27.18 -0.99 5.66
C GLY A 767 -27.78 -2.13 6.49
N ASP A 768 -28.84 -2.80 6.01
CA ASP A 768 -29.36 -4.03 6.64
C ASP A 768 -28.40 -5.23 6.49
N GLU A 769 -27.45 -5.17 5.55
CA GLU A 769 -26.44 -6.21 5.31
C GLU A 769 -25.15 -5.99 6.13
N VAL A 770 -25.07 -4.86 6.86
CA VAL A 770 -23.86 -4.45 7.61
C VAL A 770 -24.05 -4.69 9.10
N GLU A 771 -23.69 -5.90 9.54
CA GLU A 771 -23.94 -6.37 10.91
C GLU A 771 -22.96 -5.83 11.97
N TRP A 772 -21.80 -5.32 11.56
CA TRP A 772 -20.72 -4.93 12.47
C TRP A 772 -20.83 -3.49 12.98
N ILE A 773 -21.81 -2.71 12.50
CA ILE A 773 -22.05 -1.34 12.95
C ILE A 773 -23.18 -1.31 13.98
N ASP A 774 -22.89 -0.84 15.18
CA ASP A 774 -23.89 -0.46 16.17
C ASP A 774 -24.43 0.93 15.80
N TRP A 775 -25.65 1.02 15.33
CA TRP A 775 -26.29 2.26 14.90
C TRP A 775 -27.81 2.17 15.03
N GLN A 776 -28.47 3.33 15.11
CA GLN A 776 -29.91 3.44 15.03
C GLN A 776 -30.30 4.03 13.67
N ARG A 777 -30.04 3.27 12.59
CA ARG A 777 -30.15 3.75 11.20
C ARG A 777 -31.42 4.54 10.86
N LYS A 778 -32.56 4.14 11.41
CA LYS A 778 -33.87 4.73 11.09
C LYS A 778 -34.35 5.76 12.14
N ASN A 779 -33.53 6.13 13.12
CA ASN A 779 -33.90 7.10 14.14
C ASN A 779 -33.58 8.53 13.67
N LEU A 780 -34.60 9.20 13.12
CA LEU A 780 -34.45 10.54 12.53
C LEU A 780 -33.99 11.59 13.55
N THR A 781 -34.37 11.44 14.83
CA THR A 781 -34.04 12.42 15.88
C THR A 781 -32.56 12.44 16.25
N ILE A 782 -31.78 11.46 15.79
CA ILE A 782 -30.33 11.38 15.96
C ILE A 782 -29.61 11.14 14.63
N GLY A 783 -30.27 11.49 13.52
CA GLY A 783 -29.75 11.33 12.16
C GLY A 783 -29.98 9.94 11.58
N TYR A 784 -30.50 9.90 10.35
CA TYR A 784 -30.68 8.66 9.60
C TYR A 784 -29.33 8.18 9.04
N CYS A 785 -29.03 6.89 9.10
CA CYS A 785 -27.80 6.32 8.56
C CYS A 785 -28.08 5.15 7.62
N TYR A 786 -27.26 5.02 6.58
CA TYR A 786 -27.32 3.94 5.61
C TYR A 786 -25.91 3.58 5.13
N ALA A 787 -25.81 2.51 4.33
CA ALA A 787 -24.57 2.13 3.69
C ALA A 787 -24.78 1.88 2.20
N CYS A 788 -23.71 1.99 1.42
CA CYS A 788 -23.71 1.82 -0.02
C CYS A 788 -22.44 1.12 -0.51
N GLU A 789 -22.56 0.51 -1.68
CA GLU A 789 -21.41 0.15 -2.49
C GLU A 789 -20.62 1.41 -2.87
N VAL A 790 -19.29 1.36 -2.76
CA VAL A 790 -18.42 2.54 -2.90
C VAL A 790 -18.57 3.21 -4.27
N ASN A 791 -18.55 2.43 -5.34
CA ASN A 791 -18.61 2.98 -6.70
C ASN A 791 -19.95 3.68 -6.95
N ALA A 792 -21.06 3.06 -6.53
CA ALA A 792 -22.39 3.64 -6.68
C ALA A 792 -22.54 4.94 -5.88
N PHE A 793 -22.02 4.96 -4.65
CA PHE A 793 -22.01 6.17 -3.83
C PHE A 793 -21.16 7.27 -4.46
N ASN A 794 -19.92 6.97 -4.83
CA ASN A 794 -18.98 7.93 -5.41
C ASN A 794 -19.53 8.52 -6.72
N ASP A 795 -20.18 7.71 -7.56
CA ASP A 795 -20.88 8.18 -8.75
C ASP A 795 -22.02 9.15 -8.41
N ALA A 796 -22.85 8.79 -7.42
CA ALA A 796 -24.00 9.60 -7.02
C ALA A 796 -23.63 10.98 -6.44
N ILE A 797 -22.44 11.11 -5.85
CA ILE A 797 -21.94 12.38 -5.29
C ILE A 797 -21.00 13.16 -6.23
N GLY A 798 -20.94 12.78 -7.51
CA GLY A 798 -20.18 13.52 -8.53
C GLY A 798 -18.69 13.17 -8.60
N ARG A 799 -18.31 11.95 -8.19
CA ARG A 799 -16.95 11.39 -8.24
C ARG A 799 -15.84 12.26 -7.60
N PRO A 800 -16.00 12.72 -6.35
CA PRO A 800 -14.92 13.42 -5.64
C PRO A 800 -13.70 12.53 -5.37
N HIS A 801 -13.84 11.21 -5.48
CA HIS A 801 -12.76 10.23 -5.36
C HIS A 801 -12.50 9.51 -6.69
N PRO A 802 -11.96 10.17 -7.72
CA PRO A 802 -11.79 9.58 -9.05
C PRO A 802 -10.88 8.35 -9.06
N GLN A 803 -10.02 8.20 -8.05
CA GLN A 803 -9.13 7.07 -7.85
C GLN A 803 -9.82 5.80 -7.32
N LEU A 804 -11.03 5.91 -6.76
CA LEU A 804 -11.74 4.77 -6.19
C LEU A 804 -12.48 3.97 -7.28
N ASN A 805 -12.09 2.71 -7.43
CA ASN A 805 -12.79 1.70 -8.22
C ASN A 805 -12.76 0.36 -7.49
N VAL A 806 -13.70 0.21 -6.56
CA VAL A 806 -13.76 -0.91 -5.62
C VAL A 806 -14.35 -2.15 -6.28
N ALA A 807 -13.68 -3.30 -6.18
CA ALA A 807 -14.10 -4.54 -6.84
C ALA A 807 -15.16 -5.33 -6.05
N LYS A 808 -15.20 -5.17 -4.72
CA LYS A 808 -16.12 -5.92 -3.85
C LYS A 808 -16.49 -5.16 -2.59
N LEU A 809 -17.65 -5.51 -2.01
CA LEU A 809 -18.08 -4.97 -0.73
C LEU A 809 -17.13 -5.38 0.41
N LEU A 810 -16.79 -4.43 1.27
CA LEU A 810 -16.10 -4.71 2.53
C LEU A 810 -17.09 -5.34 3.52
N THR A 811 -17.10 -6.67 3.56
CA THR A 811 -17.97 -7.45 4.46
C THR A 811 -17.22 -7.84 5.75
N SER A 812 -17.96 -8.38 6.73
CA SER A 812 -17.43 -8.88 8.00
C SER A 812 -16.50 -10.12 7.87
N GLY A 813 -16.21 -10.58 6.64
CA GLY A 813 -15.54 -11.82 6.31
C GLY A 813 -14.09 -11.95 6.79
N ALA A 814 -13.94 -12.46 8.02
CA ALA A 814 -12.91 -13.35 8.58
C ALA A 814 -12.61 -12.96 10.04
N GLY A 815 -13.53 -13.28 10.94
CA GLY A 815 -13.39 -12.94 12.35
C GLY A 815 -14.46 -13.53 13.28
N SER A 816 -14.90 -14.77 13.06
CA SER A 816 -15.60 -15.52 14.12
C SER A 816 -15.42 -17.03 13.95
N TRP A 817 -14.39 -17.58 14.58
CA TRP A 817 -14.33 -19.02 14.92
C TRP A 817 -14.21 -19.26 16.43
N TYR A 818 -14.60 -18.26 17.23
CA TYR A 818 -14.84 -18.42 18.66
C TYR A 818 -16.07 -17.58 19.03
N GLY A 819 -17.22 -18.25 19.19
CA GLY A 819 -18.46 -17.55 19.56
C GLY A 819 -19.78 -18.26 19.24
N ARG A 820 -19.77 -19.43 18.60
CA ARG A 820 -20.98 -20.24 18.38
C ARG A 820 -20.91 -21.69 18.91
N SER A 821 -20.03 -21.97 19.87
CA SER A 821 -19.96 -23.27 20.56
C SER A 821 -20.39 -23.24 22.03
N LEU A 822 -20.83 -22.10 22.58
CA LEU A 822 -21.24 -22.00 23.99
C LEU A 822 -22.75 -21.87 24.24
N TRP A 823 -23.58 -21.74 23.20
CA TRP A 823 -25.05 -21.82 23.33
C TRP A 823 -25.64 -23.14 22.84
N ALA A 824 -24.91 -23.91 22.03
CA ALA A 824 -25.30 -25.27 21.63
C ALA A 824 -24.99 -26.34 22.70
N ALA A 825 -24.10 -26.03 23.66
CA ALA A 825 -23.73 -26.93 24.75
C ALA A 825 -24.59 -26.76 26.02
N LEU A 826 -25.39 -25.69 26.13
CA LEU A 826 -26.26 -25.42 27.28
C LEU A 826 -27.70 -25.92 27.10
N LEU A 827 -28.10 -26.29 25.89
CA LEU A 827 -29.39 -26.94 25.60
C LEU A 827 -29.31 -28.49 25.58
N ALA A 828 -28.12 -29.07 25.64
CA ALA A 828 -27.92 -30.52 25.72
C ALA A 828 -27.76 -31.05 27.17
N VAL A 829 -27.66 -30.16 28.17
CA VAL A 829 -27.46 -30.54 29.59
C VAL A 829 -28.74 -30.39 30.44
N LEU A 830 -29.82 -29.81 29.89
CA LEU A 830 -31.12 -29.70 30.57
C LEU A 830 -32.16 -30.75 30.10
N GLY A 831 -31.78 -31.72 29.27
CA GLY A 831 -32.67 -32.76 28.72
C GLY A 831 -32.60 -34.14 29.38
N LEU A 832 -31.84 -34.32 30.46
CA LEU A 832 -31.60 -35.63 31.08
C LEU A 832 -31.81 -35.63 32.60
N HIS A 833 -32.96 -35.12 33.06
CA HIS A 833 -33.57 -35.58 34.32
C HIS A 833 -35.09 -35.56 34.18
N GLY A 834 -35.64 -36.71 33.78
CA GLY A 834 -37.06 -36.91 33.62
C GLY A 834 -37.44 -38.38 33.47
N THR A 835 -36.84 -39.29 34.26
CA THR A 835 -37.52 -40.54 34.58
C THR A 835 -38.49 -40.25 35.71
N LEU A 836 -39.80 -40.42 35.49
CA LEU A 836 -40.70 -41.09 36.44
C LEU A 836 -42.10 -41.25 35.83
N ARG A 837 -42.44 -42.53 35.60
CA ARG A 837 -43.78 -43.16 35.68
C ARG A 837 -44.82 -42.80 34.60
N ALA A 838 -45.74 -43.67 34.19
CA ALA A 838 -45.93 -45.13 34.27
C ALA A 838 -47.31 -45.38 33.63
N GLY A 839 -47.46 -46.49 32.89
CA GLY A 839 -48.68 -47.29 32.95
C GLY A 839 -49.76 -47.05 31.90
N VAL A 840 -50.11 -48.17 31.27
CA VAL A 840 -51.27 -48.52 30.41
C VAL A 840 -51.08 -48.26 28.92
#